data_AF-A0A1E3PF45-F1
#
_entry.id   AF-A0A1E3PF45-F1
#
_cell.length_a   1.000
_cell.length_b   1.000
_cell.length_c   1.000
_cell.angle_alpha   90.00
_cell.angle_beta   90.00
_cell.angle_gamma   90.00
#
_symmetry.space_group_name_H-M   'P 1'
#
loop_
_entity.id
_entity.type
_entity.pdbx_description
1 polymer ?
#
loop_
_entity_poly.entity_id
_entity_poly.type
_entity_poly.pdbx_seq_one_letter_code
_entity_poly.pdbx_strand_id
1 'polypeptide(L)'
;MTATFSNLCKDLSQKYNEWLDIELFSALFITLSVNRHMVISTRVFLYAERLIQLICANIFGIQDITVITCVPDMALQKFISALFPSDTNNYGSLEPALSATRLNVSESKLVMIHNLQVASKAIQVFLLDLMVKNKAVFNGIEYYVPKNFSVIAFQDGSDSSNFELISFLHENFFLYNQFYIGQSIDINQNIDDSECLFSEENQRLIIDQLPNLNPQKILGDEVFENILQKVESLAVQTEMKRYMQDIAVFVRMHRAVGNGLSAHSMTDFDLMVRYLCVFNNKLYATPMIISMAAKKVIPCKIIMRKIEMEPMIMMGTQMSEDTAILCKTNSKVSDDSKVLTSVLSTSTVGAKVSKSQAKLLLKEQKKLASGRLQCNYLLPNKNGRQCNMTRRAGENFCAQHIMLTVGEDKVQGRKRVLCPVDPGHSVWEKDLKKHIVKCGKGREERLGKGEIWFRKDINIVNPELLASLENGSTDSVSEVPESKDITTDEKTIDYAKWIPILKNIYKESASLEVVRQETLTHNGLDDRMSEVTKQAKHAIQQASLIGHMEKSGLLDAKNIVMEFGCGRAELSRYVSRACCLKEMGKIKSQENFDSSMSSGSTPGRFLFVDRDPGRMKLDIKLGKDVTEFFPSLPQPIVSRLRADIKDLVLDVALSELIPVDNPDSQRAIAISKHLCGCATDLTLQCLLNSSGLDSDAAWSLQGLVIALCCRQICSYETYPPTSIAWLSSFNIDREGFHAIKRMTAWAVCGRRANMSAEDGKEHPSGINISQREELGLMARRVIDTGRVKALREKTGDLWDVELVEYVEKDISLENVCLIVKKKGNQA
;
A
#
# COMPACT_ATOMS: atom_id res chain seq x y z
N MET A 1 -5.78 22.15 36.86
CA MET A 1 -4.52 21.39 36.73
C MET A 1 -4.81 20.17 35.86
N THR A 2 -4.42 20.15 34.58
CA THR A 2 -4.62 18.97 33.73
C THR A 2 -3.56 17.92 34.05
N ALA A 3 -3.74 17.20 35.15
CA ALA A 3 -2.91 16.05 35.48
C ALA A 3 -2.93 15.09 34.29
N THR A 4 -1.74 14.72 33.80
CA THR A 4 -1.62 13.66 32.80
C THR A 4 -2.01 12.33 33.45
N PHE A 5 -2.48 11.35 32.67
CA PHE A 5 -2.82 10.03 33.20
C PHE A 5 -1.63 9.38 33.95
N SER A 6 -0.39 9.69 33.51
CA SER A 6 0.82 9.27 34.21
C SER A 6 0.95 9.89 35.61
N ASN A 7 0.56 11.16 35.81
CA ASN A 7 0.54 11.78 37.13
C ASN A 7 -0.52 11.12 38.01
N LEU A 8 -1.71 10.85 37.47
CA LEU A 8 -2.75 10.12 38.19
C LEU A 8 -2.25 8.75 38.67
N CYS A 9 -1.57 7.99 37.80
CA CYS A 9 -0.99 6.70 38.18
C CYS A 9 0.08 6.84 39.26
N LYS A 10 0.90 7.89 39.22
CA LYS A 10 1.91 8.16 40.26
C LYS A 10 1.27 8.52 41.60
N ASP A 11 0.26 9.37 41.59
CA ASP A 11 -0.44 9.78 42.81
C ASP A 11 -1.17 8.60 43.45
N LEU A 12 -1.83 7.77 42.63
CA LEU A 12 -2.48 6.54 43.11
C LEU A 12 -1.47 5.50 43.58
N SER A 13 -0.35 5.31 42.86
CA SER A 13 0.73 4.41 43.28
C SER A 13 1.38 4.86 44.57
N GLN A 14 1.58 6.17 44.79
CA GLN A 14 2.11 6.68 46.05
C GLN A 14 1.12 6.47 47.22
N LYS A 15 -0.18 6.59 46.95
CA LYS A 15 -1.25 6.45 47.95
C LYS A 15 -1.60 5.00 48.28
N TYR A 16 -1.46 4.08 47.32
CA TYR A 16 -1.91 2.68 47.40
C TYR A 16 -0.80 1.68 46.99
N ASN A 17 0.46 2.02 47.28
CA ASN A 17 1.65 1.28 46.82
C ASN A 17 1.67 -0.19 47.25
N GLU A 18 0.95 -0.52 48.32
CA GLU A 18 0.94 -1.86 48.94
C GLU A 18 0.16 -2.90 48.12
N TRP A 19 -0.81 -2.49 47.30
CA TRP A 19 -1.69 -3.43 46.59
C TRP A 19 -2.14 -3.01 45.19
N LEU A 20 -1.92 -1.75 44.78
CA LEU A 20 -2.39 -1.26 43.48
C LEU A 20 -1.45 -1.66 42.33
N ASP A 21 -1.91 -2.58 41.49
CA ASP A 21 -1.27 -2.85 40.20
C ASP A 21 -1.69 -1.81 39.15
N ILE A 22 -0.72 -1.02 38.66
CA ILE A 22 -0.95 0.07 37.71
C ILE A 22 -1.38 -0.46 36.33
N GLU A 23 -0.88 -1.62 35.92
CA GLU A 23 -1.21 -2.22 34.62
C GLU A 23 -2.67 -2.70 34.62
N LEU A 24 -3.09 -3.38 35.69
CA LEU A 24 -4.47 -3.79 35.92
C LEU A 24 -5.41 -2.59 36.07
N PHE A 25 -5.01 -1.57 36.83
CA PHE A 25 -5.76 -0.31 36.95
C PHE A 25 -5.96 0.35 35.57
N SER A 26 -4.90 0.44 34.78
CA SER A 26 -4.94 1.04 33.44
C SER A 26 -5.86 0.24 32.50
N ALA A 27 -5.79 -1.09 32.55
CA ALA A 27 -6.65 -1.98 31.79
C ALA A 27 -8.13 -1.80 32.14
N LEU A 28 -8.45 -1.73 33.44
CA LEU A 28 -9.81 -1.48 33.93
C LEU A 28 -10.31 -0.09 33.54
N PHE A 29 -9.47 0.95 33.66
CA PHE A 29 -9.82 2.30 33.26
C PHE A 29 -10.24 2.35 31.79
N ILE A 30 -9.45 1.76 30.89
CA ILE A 30 -9.77 1.74 29.45
C ILE A 30 -11.09 0.99 29.22
N THR A 31 -11.24 -0.19 29.80
CA THR A 31 -12.42 -1.06 29.64
C THR A 31 -13.70 -0.36 30.06
N LEU A 32 -13.70 0.30 31.22
CA LEU A 32 -14.85 1.04 31.75
C LEU A 32 -15.12 2.31 30.94
N SER A 33 -14.08 3.02 30.52
CA SER A 33 -14.24 4.28 29.76
C SER A 33 -14.87 4.10 28.38
N VAL A 34 -14.64 2.94 27.73
CA VAL A 34 -15.22 2.60 26.42
C VAL A 34 -16.53 1.81 26.60
N ASN A 35 -16.86 1.39 27.83
CA ASN A 35 -17.96 0.48 28.12
C ASN A 35 -17.88 -0.81 27.29
N ARG A 36 -16.76 -1.52 27.44
CA ARG A 36 -16.51 -2.79 26.76
C ARG A 36 -16.10 -3.88 27.74
N HIS A 37 -15.78 -5.05 27.21
CA HIS A 37 -15.49 -6.25 27.99
C HIS A 37 -14.00 -6.63 27.91
N MET A 38 -13.48 -7.28 28.94
CA MET A 38 -12.07 -7.64 29.07
C MET A 38 -11.91 -9.12 29.40
N VAL A 39 -10.82 -9.72 28.93
CA VAL A 39 -10.35 -11.05 29.33
C VAL A 39 -9.08 -10.90 30.16
N ILE A 40 -9.02 -11.59 31.29
CA ILE A 40 -7.84 -11.68 32.14
C ILE A 40 -7.34 -13.12 32.14
N SER A 41 -6.08 -13.28 31.72
CA SER A 41 -5.37 -14.55 31.83
C SER A 41 -4.52 -14.53 33.09
N THR A 42 -4.80 -15.42 34.04
CA THR A 42 -4.03 -15.55 35.28
C THR A 42 -4.17 -16.95 35.88
N ARG A 43 -3.16 -17.36 36.66
CA ARG A 43 -3.20 -18.57 37.50
C ARG A 43 -3.65 -18.29 38.94
N VAL A 44 -3.81 -17.02 39.31
CA VAL A 44 -4.16 -16.56 40.66
C VAL A 44 -5.48 -15.78 40.62
N PHE A 45 -6.54 -16.43 40.13
CA PHE A 45 -7.81 -15.77 39.84
C PHE A 45 -8.49 -15.20 41.09
N LEU A 46 -8.36 -15.82 42.28
CA LEU A 46 -8.96 -15.31 43.52
C LEU A 46 -8.31 -13.98 43.94
N TYR A 47 -6.98 -13.91 43.86
CA TYR A 47 -6.24 -12.69 44.19
C TYR A 47 -6.54 -11.57 43.18
N ALA A 48 -6.52 -11.88 41.88
CA ALA A 48 -6.86 -10.92 40.84
C ALA A 48 -8.32 -10.43 40.96
N GLU A 49 -9.26 -11.32 41.27
CA GLU A 49 -10.67 -10.99 41.53
C GLU A 49 -10.77 -9.95 42.66
N ARG A 50 -10.13 -10.23 43.80
CA ARG A 50 -10.16 -9.33 44.95
C ARG A 50 -9.55 -7.96 44.65
N LEU A 51 -8.44 -7.91 43.93
CA LEU A 51 -7.82 -6.64 43.53
C LEU A 51 -8.75 -5.81 42.63
N ILE A 52 -9.41 -6.45 41.66
CA ILE A 52 -10.36 -5.75 40.78
C ILE A 52 -11.54 -5.20 41.58
N GLN A 53 -12.09 -5.99 42.52
CA GLN A 53 -13.14 -5.51 43.44
C GLN A 53 -12.69 -4.28 44.22
N LEU A 54 -11.47 -4.28 44.77
CA LEU A 54 -10.91 -3.16 45.52
C LEU A 54 -10.73 -1.92 44.64
N ILE A 55 -10.16 -2.07 43.43
CA ILE A 55 -10.00 -0.97 42.48
C ILE A 55 -11.37 -0.39 42.08
N CYS A 56 -12.32 -1.25 41.73
CA CYS A 56 -13.65 -0.85 41.29
C CYS A 56 -14.45 -0.16 42.41
N ALA A 57 -14.45 -0.70 43.62
CA ALA A 57 -15.16 -0.11 44.75
C ALA A 57 -14.49 1.16 45.29
N ASN A 58 -13.17 1.13 45.51
CA ASN A 58 -12.46 2.19 46.24
C ASN A 58 -11.91 3.30 45.32
N ILE A 59 -11.70 3.06 44.03
CA ILE A 59 -11.18 4.07 43.10
C ILE A 59 -12.27 4.55 42.15
N PHE A 60 -12.99 3.63 41.50
CA PHE A 60 -14.03 3.97 40.53
C PHE A 60 -15.42 4.20 41.15
N GLY A 61 -15.65 3.76 42.39
CA GLY A 61 -16.92 3.91 43.09
C GLY A 61 -18.04 3.02 42.54
N ILE A 62 -17.70 1.89 41.91
CA ILE A 62 -18.66 0.90 41.39
C ILE A 62 -19.15 0.03 42.55
N GLN A 63 -20.47 -0.04 42.73
CA GLN A 63 -21.09 -0.82 43.81
C GLN A 63 -21.72 -2.14 43.32
N ASP A 64 -22.21 -2.18 42.08
CA ASP A 64 -22.83 -3.37 41.49
C ASP A 64 -21.77 -4.26 40.82
N ILE A 65 -21.12 -5.10 41.64
CA ILE A 65 -20.13 -6.09 41.20
C ILE A 65 -20.69 -7.48 41.45
N THR A 66 -20.91 -8.25 40.38
CA THR A 66 -21.40 -9.64 40.46
C THR A 66 -20.30 -10.60 40.05
N VAL A 67 -20.04 -11.63 40.85
CA VAL A 67 -19.06 -12.68 40.55
C VAL A 67 -19.80 -13.99 40.27
N ILE A 68 -19.49 -14.64 39.15
CA ILE A 68 -20.13 -15.89 38.70
C ILE A 68 -19.05 -16.91 38.36
N THR A 69 -19.11 -18.08 38.98
CA THR A 69 -18.26 -19.21 38.63
C THR A 69 -19.02 -20.23 37.80
N CYS A 70 -18.59 -20.41 36.55
CA CYS A 70 -19.19 -21.39 35.64
C CYS A 70 -18.65 -22.80 35.92
N VAL A 71 -19.56 -23.77 35.91
CA VAL A 71 -19.28 -25.21 36.00
C VAL A 71 -19.87 -25.92 34.77
N PRO A 72 -19.32 -27.08 34.32
CA PRO A 72 -19.73 -27.74 33.07
C PRO A 72 -21.25 -27.95 32.93
N ASP A 73 -21.90 -28.38 34.02
CA ASP A 73 -23.33 -28.71 34.04
C ASP A 73 -24.21 -27.56 34.55
N MET A 74 -23.72 -26.33 34.53
CA MET A 74 -24.51 -25.17 34.94
C MET A 74 -25.69 -24.96 33.99
N ALA A 75 -26.91 -25.12 34.51
CA ALA A 75 -28.12 -24.76 33.78
C ALA A 75 -28.18 -23.25 33.53
N LEU A 76 -28.67 -22.85 32.35
CA LEU A 76 -28.81 -21.43 31.97
C LEU A 76 -29.66 -20.63 33.00
N GLN A 77 -30.70 -21.25 33.56
CA GLN A 77 -31.53 -20.61 34.57
C GLN A 77 -30.73 -20.25 35.85
N LYS A 78 -29.79 -21.10 36.27
CA LYS A 78 -28.91 -20.84 37.42
C LYS A 78 -27.95 -19.68 37.14
N PHE A 79 -27.46 -19.58 35.90
CA PHE A 79 -26.64 -18.45 35.47
C PHE A 79 -27.44 -17.14 35.48
N ILE A 80 -28.66 -17.15 34.96
CA ILE A 80 -29.56 -16.00 34.96
C ILE A 80 -29.89 -15.55 36.39
N SER A 81 -30.22 -16.49 37.30
CA SER A 81 -30.51 -16.13 38.69
C SER A 81 -29.30 -15.57 39.44
N ALA A 82 -28.08 -15.99 39.09
CA ALA A 82 -26.86 -15.42 39.66
C ALA A 82 -26.59 -14.01 39.13
N LEU A 83 -26.91 -13.76 37.86
CA LEU A 83 -26.72 -12.45 37.22
C LEU A 83 -27.80 -11.44 37.62
N PHE A 84 -29.01 -11.91 37.90
CA PHE A 84 -30.18 -11.13 38.30
C PHE A 84 -30.78 -11.72 39.60
N PRO A 85 -30.23 -11.37 40.77
CA PRO A 85 -30.76 -11.85 42.05
C PRO A 85 -32.21 -11.40 42.27
N SER A 86 -33.04 -12.32 42.78
CA SER A 86 -34.50 -12.19 42.92
C SER A 86 -34.98 -11.03 43.81
N ASP A 87 -34.08 -10.41 44.59
CA ASP A 87 -34.39 -9.26 45.45
C ASP A 87 -34.45 -7.92 44.67
N THR A 88 -34.13 -7.94 43.38
CA THR A 88 -34.19 -6.76 42.50
C THR A 88 -35.37 -6.86 41.52
N ASN A 89 -36.59 -6.67 42.05
CA ASN A 89 -37.86 -6.65 41.30
C ASN A 89 -37.97 -5.60 40.16
N ASN A 90 -36.88 -4.93 39.76
CA ASN A 90 -36.91 -3.84 38.77
C ASN A 90 -36.24 -4.16 37.42
N TYR A 91 -35.56 -5.30 37.25
CA TYR A 91 -34.85 -5.59 35.98
C TYR A 91 -35.62 -6.49 35.00
N GLY A 92 -36.81 -6.97 35.38
CA GLY A 92 -37.64 -7.87 34.56
C GLY A 92 -38.67 -7.21 33.64
N SER A 93 -38.85 -5.88 33.69
CA SER A 93 -39.93 -5.23 32.92
C SER A 93 -39.80 -3.71 32.71
N LEU A 94 -38.66 -3.08 32.99
CA LEU A 94 -38.47 -1.64 32.81
C LEU A 94 -37.42 -1.37 31.73
N GLU A 95 -37.83 -0.77 30.61
CA GLU A 95 -36.90 -0.25 29.61
C GLU A 95 -35.89 0.70 30.29
N PRO A 96 -34.59 0.63 29.95
CA PRO A 96 -33.61 1.58 30.47
C PRO A 96 -34.02 2.99 30.05
N ALA A 97 -34.15 3.91 31.02
CA ALA A 97 -34.48 5.30 30.75
C ALA A 97 -33.58 5.89 29.63
N LEU A 98 -34.22 6.46 28.61
CA LEU A 98 -33.62 7.17 27.47
C LEU A 98 -33.00 8.51 27.91
N SER A 99 -32.19 8.54 28.96
CA SER A 99 -31.51 9.77 29.38
C SER A 99 -30.27 9.48 30.23
N ALA A 100 -29.14 9.39 29.55
CA ALA A 100 -27.85 9.80 30.08
C ALA A 100 -26.91 9.93 28.88
N THR A 101 -26.70 11.15 28.41
CA THR A 101 -25.69 11.50 27.39
C THR A 101 -24.28 11.59 27.99
N ARG A 102 -24.13 11.41 29.32
CA ARG A 102 -22.85 11.50 30.05
C ARG A 102 -22.48 10.16 30.67
N LEU A 103 -21.18 9.90 30.75
CA LEU A 103 -20.60 8.65 31.23
C LEU A 103 -20.58 8.64 32.77
N ASN A 104 -21.50 7.93 33.42
CA ASN A 104 -21.54 7.77 34.87
C ASN A 104 -20.94 6.41 35.28
N VAL A 105 -19.69 6.39 35.72
CA VAL A 105 -18.97 5.13 36.00
C VAL A 105 -19.51 4.45 37.25
N SER A 106 -19.97 5.21 38.25
CA SER A 106 -20.47 4.66 39.52
C SER A 106 -21.77 3.84 39.38
N GLU A 107 -22.56 4.08 38.33
CA GLU A 107 -23.77 3.33 38.01
C GLU A 107 -23.51 2.12 37.09
N SER A 108 -22.25 1.80 36.83
CA SER A 108 -21.89 0.67 35.96
C SER A 108 -22.12 -0.66 36.67
N LYS A 109 -22.69 -1.64 35.95
CA LYS A 109 -22.74 -3.03 36.40
C LYS A 109 -21.51 -3.78 35.89
N LEU A 110 -20.71 -4.32 36.80
CA LEU A 110 -19.53 -5.10 36.48
C LEU A 110 -19.77 -6.58 36.79
N VAL A 111 -19.57 -7.44 35.80
CA VAL A 111 -19.76 -8.88 35.96
C VAL A 111 -18.43 -9.61 35.73
N MET A 112 -18.00 -10.35 36.74
CA MET A 112 -16.77 -11.11 36.76
C MET A 112 -17.11 -12.59 36.60
N ILE A 113 -16.65 -13.23 35.52
CA ILE A 113 -17.04 -14.60 35.18
C ILE A 113 -15.80 -15.50 35.15
N HIS A 114 -15.83 -16.55 35.96
CA HIS A 114 -14.77 -17.53 36.09
C HIS A 114 -15.13 -18.75 35.26
N ASN A 115 -14.13 -19.32 34.56
CA ASN A 115 -14.29 -20.54 33.77
C ASN A 115 -15.37 -20.45 32.67
N LEU A 116 -15.54 -19.27 32.06
CA LEU A 116 -16.54 -19.05 30.99
C LEU A 116 -16.37 -20.03 29.82
N GLN A 117 -15.14 -20.50 29.56
CA GLN A 117 -14.85 -21.51 28.54
C GLN A 117 -15.60 -22.81 28.78
N VAL A 118 -15.84 -23.18 30.04
CA VAL A 118 -16.50 -24.43 30.45
C VAL A 118 -18.03 -24.31 30.41
N ALA A 119 -18.57 -23.10 30.31
CA ALA A 119 -20.01 -22.86 30.27
C ALA A 119 -20.65 -23.42 28.99
N SER A 120 -21.89 -23.90 29.11
CA SER A 120 -22.67 -24.37 27.97
C SER A 120 -22.82 -23.29 26.89
N LYS A 121 -22.96 -23.71 25.62
CA LYS A 121 -23.16 -22.78 24.48
C LYS A 121 -24.37 -21.85 24.69
N ALA A 122 -25.41 -22.31 25.38
CA ALA A 122 -26.58 -21.50 25.70
C ALA A 122 -26.24 -20.32 26.63
N ILE A 123 -25.40 -20.54 27.65
CA ILE A 123 -24.90 -19.47 28.53
C ILE A 123 -24.05 -18.48 27.74
N GLN A 124 -23.15 -18.97 26.90
CA GLN A 124 -22.28 -18.12 26.09
C GLN A 124 -23.07 -17.24 25.09
N VAL A 125 -24.11 -17.79 24.45
CA VAL A 125 -24.99 -17.02 23.54
C VAL A 125 -25.83 -16.01 24.31
N PHE A 126 -26.38 -16.38 25.47
CA PHE A 126 -27.14 -15.47 26.31
C PHE A 126 -26.28 -14.28 26.77
N LEU A 127 -25.04 -14.55 27.21
CA LEU A 127 -24.08 -13.51 27.56
C LEU A 127 -23.72 -12.63 26.36
N LEU A 128 -23.51 -13.21 25.18
CA LEU A 128 -23.24 -12.46 23.95
C LEU A 128 -24.38 -11.49 23.62
N ASP A 129 -25.64 -11.93 23.75
CA ASP A 129 -26.80 -11.05 23.52
C ASP A 129 -26.81 -9.88 24.51
N LEU A 130 -26.49 -10.11 25.78
CA LEU A 130 -26.34 -9.02 26.75
C LEU A 130 -25.21 -8.05 26.39
N MET A 131 -24.05 -8.56 25.97
CA MET A 131 -22.89 -7.73 25.59
C MET A 131 -23.17 -6.86 24.36
N VAL A 132 -23.91 -7.37 23.38
CA VAL A 132 -24.13 -6.69 22.09
C VAL A 132 -25.39 -5.84 22.09
N LYS A 133 -26.48 -6.31 22.71
CA LYS A 133 -27.81 -5.69 22.64
C LYS A 133 -28.24 -5.02 23.94
N ASN A 134 -27.47 -5.16 25.02
CA ASN A 134 -27.87 -4.81 26.40
C ASN A 134 -29.20 -5.48 26.84
N LYS A 135 -29.60 -6.54 26.13
CA LYS A 135 -30.78 -7.34 26.44
C LYS A 135 -30.65 -8.76 25.93
N ALA A 136 -31.26 -9.70 26.63
CA ALA A 136 -31.32 -11.11 26.22
C ALA A 136 -32.69 -11.71 26.56
N VAL A 137 -33.11 -12.71 25.81
CA VAL A 137 -34.43 -13.34 25.97
C VAL A 137 -34.27 -14.79 26.39
N PHE A 138 -34.95 -15.20 27.44
CA PHE A 138 -35.01 -16.58 27.87
C PHE A 138 -36.44 -16.94 28.30
N ASN A 139 -36.99 -18.02 27.75
CA ASN A 139 -38.38 -18.47 27.98
C ASN A 139 -39.45 -17.37 27.78
N GLY A 140 -39.24 -16.48 26.81
CA GLY A 140 -40.16 -15.37 26.51
C GLY A 140 -40.06 -14.17 27.47
N ILE A 141 -39.17 -14.22 28.46
CA ILE A 141 -38.87 -13.11 29.36
C ILE A 141 -37.65 -12.36 28.82
N GLU A 142 -37.77 -11.04 28.70
CA GLU A 142 -36.67 -10.16 28.32
C GLU A 142 -35.90 -9.68 29.56
N TYR A 143 -34.59 -9.85 29.55
CA TYR A 143 -33.66 -9.42 30.59
C TYR A 143 -32.86 -8.23 30.09
N TYR A 144 -32.78 -7.16 30.87
CA TYR A 144 -32.10 -5.92 30.52
C TYR A 144 -30.90 -5.66 31.43
N VAL A 145 -29.80 -5.17 30.86
CA VAL A 145 -28.65 -4.67 31.63
C VAL A 145 -28.54 -3.14 31.50
N PRO A 146 -27.96 -2.44 32.48
CA PRO A 146 -27.71 -1.00 32.39
C PRO A 146 -26.88 -0.64 31.14
N LYS A 147 -26.96 0.63 30.71
CA LYS A 147 -26.17 1.11 29.57
C LYS A 147 -24.67 0.90 29.78
N ASN A 148 -24.19 1.09 31.01
CA ASN A 148 -22.80 0.85 31.39
C ASN A 148 -22.67 -0.56 31.96
N PHE A 149 -22.36 -1.52 31.09
CA PHE A 149 -22.28 -2.94 31.42
C PHE A 149 -20.95 -3.49 30.92
N SER A 150 -20.08 -3.90 31.86
CA SER A 150 -18.78 -4.49 31.56
C SER A 150 -18.70 -5.93 32.07
N VAL A 151 -18.03 -6.77 31.29
CA VAL A 151 -17.81 -8.18 31.63
C VAL A 151 -16.31 -8.40 31.68
N ILE A 152 -15.84 -9.04 32.75
CA ILE A 152 -14.46 -9.49 32.92
C ILE A 152 -14.47 -11.01 32.99
N ALA A 153 -13.93 -11.65 31.96
CA ALA A 153 -13.80 -13.11 31.93
C ALA A 153 -12.40 -13.53 32.39
N PHE A 154 -12.33 -14.47 33.34
CA PHE A 154 -11.07 -15.07 33.78
C PHE A 154 -10.80 -16.36 33.02
N GLN A 155 -9.58 -16.49 32.50
CA GLN A 155 -9.09 -17.66 31.82
C GLN A 155 -7.83 -18.19 32.49
N ASP A 156 -7.82 -19.48 32.80
CA ASP A 156 -6.62 -20.18 33.26
C ASP A 156 -5.70 -20.45 32.07
N GLY A 157 -4.43 -20.07 32.22
CA GLY A 157 -3.40 -20.26 31.19
C GLY A 157 -2.80 -21.67 31.14
N SER A 158 -3.18 -22.57 32.07
CA SER A 158 -2.52 -23.87 32.24
C SER A 158 -3.14 -25.04 31.46
N ASP A 159 -4.46 -25.15 31.32
CA ASP A 159 -5.08 -26.26 30.56
C ASP A 159 -6.53 -25.96 30.15
N SER A 160 -6.83 -26.06 28.84
CA SER A 160 -8.24 -26.14 28.36
C SER A 160 -8.31 -26.94 27.06
N SER A 161 -8.02 -28.23 27.15
CA SER A 161 -7.96 -29.12 25.99
C SER A 161 -9.31 -29.48 25.35
N ASN A 162 -10.47 -29.06 25.88
CA ASN A 162 -11.78 -29.48 25.33
C ASN A 162 -12.90 -28.45 25.25
N PHE A 163 -12.74 -27.23 25.78
CA PHE A 163 -13.82 -26.25 25.80
C PHE A 163 -13.37 -24.89 25.28
N GLU A 164 -14.00 -24.45 24.20
CA GLU A 164 -13.65 -23.23 23.47
C GLU A 164 -14.85 -22.27 23.44
N LEU A 165 -14.56 -20.99 23.63
CA LEU A 165 -15.57 -19.94 23.50
C LEU A 165 -16.09 -19.90 22.06
N ILE A 166 -17.38 -19.63 21.89
CA ILE A 166 -17.96 -19.40 20.57
C ILE A 166 -17.23 -18.22 19.91
N SER A 167 -16.90 -18.35 18.62
CA SER A 167 -16.12 -17.36 17.87
C SER A 167 -16.66 -15.93 18.00
N PHE A 168 -17.98 -15.77 17.92
CA PHE A 168 -18.65 -14.47 18.05
C PHE A 168 -18.53 -13.88 19.45
N LEU A 169 -18.54 -14.70 20.51
CA LEU A 169 -18.35 -14.22 21.88
C LEU A 169 -16.91 -13.75 22.09
N HIS A 170 -15.94 -14.52 21.57
CA HIS A 170 -14.53 -14.17 21.62
C HIS A 170 -14.26 -12.80 20.97
N GLU A 171 -14.78 -12.56 19.77
CA GLU A 171 -14.60 -11.29 19.05
C GLU A 171 -15.17 -10.05 19.75
N ASN A 172 -16.11 -10.19 20.70
CA ASN A 172 -16.72 -9.06 21.41
C ASN A 172 -15.93 -8.61 22.65
N PHE A 173 -14.90 -9.36 23.07
CA PHE A 173 -13.96 -8.88 24.07
C PHE A 173 -13.01 -7.85 23.47
N PHE A 174 -12.80 -6.72 24.15
CA PHE A 174 -12.01 -5.60 23.65
C PHE A 174 -10.54 -5.68 24.05
N LEU A 175 -10.27 -6.07 25.30
CA LEU A 175 -8.95 -6.05 25.90
C LEU A 175 -8.59 -7.43 26.46
N TYR A 176 -7.33 -7.81 26.25
CA TYR A 176 -6.70 -8.97 26.84
C TYR A 176 -5.57 -8.52 27.79
N ASN A 177 -5.64 -8.94 29.05
CA ASN A 177 -4.63 -8.64 30.05
C ASN A 177 -4.05 -9.92 30.66
N GLN A 178 -2.73 -10.05 30.65
CA GLN A 178 -2.04 -11.11 31.41
C GLN A 178 -1.69 -10.54 32.77
N PHE A 179 -2.10 -11.22 33.84
CA PHE A 179 -1.84 -10.79 35.20
C PHE A 179 -0.96 -11.81 35.92
N TYR A 180 0.17 -11.33 36.43
CA TYR A 180 1.15 -12.08 37.21
C TYR A 180 1.39 -11.35 38.54
N ILE A 181 1.69 -12.09 39.60
CA ILE A 181 2.10 -11.49 40.87
C ILE A 181 3.51 -10.93 40.68
N GLY A 182 3.68 -9.61 40.83
CA GLY A 182 4.99 -8.96 40.84
C GLY A 182 5.75 -9.26 42.14
N GLN A 183 7.09 -9.24 42.07
CA GLN A 183 8.04 -9.48 43.17
C GLN A 183 7.96 -8.48 44.35
N SER A 184 6.85 -7.76 44.53
CA SER A 184 6.71 -6.68 45.53
C SER A 184 5.81 -7.05 46.72
N ILE A 185 5.42 -8.31 46.88
CA ILE A 185 4.88 -8.78 48.15
C ILE A 185 6.05 -9.40 48.91
N ASP A 186 6.64 -8.65 49.85
CA ASP A 186 7.54 -9.19 50.88
C ASP A 186 6.69 -10.10 51.78
N ILE A 187 6.42 -11.33 51.32
CA ILE A 187 5.88 -12.39 52.16
C ILE A 187 7.02 -12.79 53.09
N ASN A 188 7.09 -12.13 54.24
CA ASN A 188 8.00 -12.54 55.29
C ASN A 188 7.75 -14.02 55.62
N GLN A 189 8.82 -14.81 55.47
CA GLN A 189 9.04 -16.21 55.88
C GLN A 189 8.77 -17.29 54.82
N ASN A 190 9.88 -17.78 54.23
CA ASN A 190 10.12 -19.13 53.73
C ASN A 190 9.06 -19.75 52.80
N ILE A 191 8.90 -19.20 51.60
CA ILE A 191 8.26 -19.93 50.49
C ILE A 191 9.17 -19.76 49.25
N ASP A 192 10.20 -20.60 49.16
CA ASP A 192 11.18 -20.60 48.06
C ASP A 192 10.64 -21.17 46.74
N ASP A 193 9.36 -21.57 46.67
CA ASP A 193 8.76 -22.13 45.45
C ASP A 193 7.58 -21.29 44.94
N SER A 194 7.77 -20.66 43.79
CA SER A 194 6.74 -19.95 43.01
C SER A 194 5.50 -20.80 42.66
N GLU A 195 5.56 -22.12 42.81
CA GLU A 195 4.42 -23.03 42.63
C GLU A 195 3.45 -23.05 43.83
N CYS A 196 3.91 -22.73 45.03
CA CYS A 196 3.09 -22.82 46.25
C CYS A 196 2.00 -21.73 46.31
N LEU A 197 2.24 -20.58 45.66
CA LEU A 197 1.30 -19.45 45.53
C LEU A 197 0.04 -19.76 44.70
N PHE A 198 0.04 -20.83 43.90
CA PHE A 198 -1.12 -21.21 43.09
C PHE A 198 -2.21 -21.93 43.88
N SER A 199 -1.93 -22.40 45.10
CA SER A 199 -2.96 -23.01 45.95
C SER A 199 -4.00 -21.98 46.40
N GLU A 200 -5.28 -22.37 46.44
CA GLU A 200 -6.35 -21.48 46.88
C GLU A 200 -6.15 -21.00 48.33
N GLU A 201 -5.59 -21.84 49.19
CA GLU A 201 -5.32 -21.52 50.61
C GLU A 201 -4.32 -20.38 50.73
N ASN A 202 -3.21 -20.42 49.98
CA ASN A 202 -2.21 -19.36 50.01
C ASN A 202 -2.72 -18.06 49.39
N GLN A 203 -3.56 -18.13 48.34
CA GLN A 203 -4.22 -16.94 47.80
C GLN A 203 -5.15 -16.29 48.83
N ARG A 204 -5.89 -17.09 49.61
CA ARG A 204 -6.76 -16.57 50.68
C ARG A 204 -5.97 -15.89 51.81
N LEU A 205 -4.84 -16.47 52.22
CA LEU A 205 -3.96 -15.86 53.22
C LEU A 205 -3.43 -14.49 52.80
N ILE A 206 -3.11 -14.30 51.51
CA ILE A 206 -2.68 -13.00 50.97
C ILE A 206 -3.87 -12.04 50.85
N ILE A 207 -5.05 -12.54 50.49
CA ILE A 207 -6.28 -11.74 50.43
C ILE A 207 -6.64 -11.16 51.79
N ASP A 208 -6.41 -11.90 52.88
CA ASP A 208 -6.66 -11.43 54.25
C ASP A 208 -5.75 -10.26 54.67
N GLN A 209 -4.61 -10.08 53.99
CA GLN A 209 -3.70 -8.94 54.19
C GLN A 209 -4.12 -7.69 53.41
N LEU A 210 -5.06 -7.82 52.46
CA LEU A 210 -5.56 -6.69 51.67
C LEU A 210 -6.56 -5.84 52.48
N PRO A 211 -6.66 -4.53 52.19
CA PRO A 211 -7.61 -3.67 52.87
C PRO A 211 -9.06 -4.12 52.65
N ASN A 212 -9.91 -3.80 53.62
CA ASN A 212 -11.36 -4.00 53.49
C ASN A 212 -11.95 -3.12 52.38
N LEU A 213 -13.01 -3.61 51.74
CA LEU A 213 -13.79 -2.84 50.77
C LEU A 213 -14.42 -1.64 51.49
N ASN A 214 -14.02 -0.43 51.12
CA ASN A 214 -14.59 0.80 51.64
C ASN A 214 -14.90 1.73 50.45
N PRO A 215 -16.10 1.60 49.87
CA PRO A 215 -16.41 2.23 48.59
C PRO A 215 -16.28 3.75 48.70
N GLN A 216 -15.31 4.29 47.97
CA GLN A 216 -15.05 5.72 47.83
C GLN A 216 -14.92 6.02 46.34
N LYS A 217 -15.56 7.10 45.87
CA LYS A 217 -15.36 7.57 44.51
C LYS A 217 -14.20 8.55 44.48
N ILE A 218 -12.98 8.02 44.39
CA ILE A 218 -11.76 8.84 44.33
C ILE A 218 -11.62 9.49 42.97
N LEU A 219 -11.95 8.74 41.90
CA LEU A 219 -11.87 9.24 40.54
C LEU A 219 -13.23 9.79 40.09
N GLY A 220 -13.31 11.11 39.91
CA GLY A 220 -14.50 11.75 39.37
C GLY A 220 -14.71 11.42 37.89
N ASP A 221 -15.98 11.39 37.44
CA ASP A 221 -16.35 11.11 36.04
C ASP A 221 -15.71 12.13 35.07
N GLU A 222 -15.43 13.34 35.55
CA GLU A 222 -14.72 14.38 34.80
C GLU A 222 -13.35 13.90 34.27
N VAL A 223 -12.64 13.03 34.99
CA VAL A 223 -11.35 12.51 34.53
C VAL A 223 -11.53 11.57 33.33
N PHE A 224 -12.59 10.76 33.36
CA PHE A 224 -12.95 9.88 32.25
C PHE A 224 -13.34 10.69 31.01
N GLU A 225 -14.23 11.68 31.17
CA GLU A 225 -14.66 12.55 30.07
C GLU A 225 -13.48 13.30 29.44
N ASN A 226 -12.58 13.86 30.27
CA ASN A 226 -11.39 14.56 29.81
C ASN A 226 -10.43 13.66 29.01
N ILE A 227 -10.27 12.40 29.41
CA ILE A 227 -9.42 11.45 28.68
C ILE A 227 -10.11 11.00 27.39
N LEU A 228 -11.42 10.73 27.43
CA LEU A 228 -12.19 10.32 26.25
C LEU A 228 -12.14 11.39 25.15
N GLN A 229 -12.33 12.67 25.50
CA GLN A 229 -12.20 13.79 24.55
C GLN A 229 -10.79 13.87 23.90
N LYS A 230 -9.74 13.58 24.69
CA LYS A 230 -8.37 13.52 24.16
C LYS A 230 -8.16 12.33 23.24
N VAL A 231 -8.78 11.19 23.53
CA VAL A 231 -8.72 9.98 22.68
C VAL A 231 -9.48 10.18 21.37
N GLU A 232 -10.63 10.85 21.40
CA GLU A 232 -11.45 11.14 20.21
C GLU A 232 -10.79 12.17 19.27
N SER A 233 -10.11 13.17 19.83
CA SER A 233 -9.38 14.17 19.04
C SER A 233 -8.06 13.65 18.44
N LEU A 234 -7.53 12.51 18.93
CA LEU A 234 -6.26 11.96 18.48
C LEU A 234 -6.42 11.20 17.16
N ALA A 235 -5.85 11.75 16.08
CA ALA A 235 -5.82 11.10 14.78
C ALA A 235 -4.53 10.27 14.59
N VAL A 236 -4.69 8.97 14.34
CA VAL A 236 -3.57 8.09 13.96
C VAL A 236 -3.17 8.35 12.50
N GLN A 237 -1.89 8.63 12.26
CA GLN A 237 -1.34 8.97 10.94
C GLN A 237 -1.50 7.82 9.92
N THR A 238 -1.65 8.13 8.63
CA THR A 238 -1.86 7.13 7.57
C THR A 238 -0.75 6.08 7.50
N GLU A 239 0.50 6.46 7.72
CA GLU A 239 1.64 5.50 7.75
C GLU A 239 1.51 4.51 8.92
N MET A 240 1.06 4.98 10.08
CA MET A 240 0.82 4.13 11.25
C MET A 240 -0.42 3.25 11.07
N LYS A 241 -1.48 3.78 10.42
CA LYS A 241 -2.63 2.96 10.03
C LYS A 241 -2.24 1.87 9.02
N ARG A 242 -1.31 2.17 8.09
CA ARG A 242 -0.74 1.16 7.20
C ARG A 242 0.03 0.11 7.99
N TYR A 243 0.88 0.51 8.93
CA TYR A 243 1.61 -0.45 9.78
C TYR A 243 0.67 -1.35 10.59
N MET A 244 -0.43 -0.81 11.10
CA MET A 244 -1.48 -1.60 11.75
C MET A 244 -2.14 -2.60 10.79
N GLN A 245 -2.40 -2.19 9.54
CA GLN A 245 -2.92 -3.09 8.50
C GLN A 245 -1.92 -4.18 8.12
N ASP A 246 -0.63 -3.85 8.06
CA ASP A 246 0.42 -4.83 7.82
C ASP A 246 0.41 -5.89 8.92
N ILE A 247 0.38 -5.50 10.21
CA ILE A 247 0.23 -6.43 11.35
C ILE A 247 -1.02 -7.30 11.19
N ALA A 248 -2.17 -6.70 10.85
CA ALA A 248 -3.42 -7.44 10.67
C ALA A 248 -3.34 -8.47 9.54
N VAL A 249 -2.71 -8.11 8.40
CA VAL A 249 -2.49 -9.02 7.28
C VAL A 249 -1.55 -10.16 7.69
N PHE A 250 -0.45 -9.87 8.39
CA PHE A 250 0.49 -10.89 8.84
C PHE A 250 -0.17 -11.86 9.83
N VAL A 251 -0.98 -11.38 10.77
CA VAL A 251 -1.75 -12.24 11.68
C VAL A 251 -2.75 -13.11 10.91
N ARG A 252 -3.48 -12.55 9.95
CA ARG A 252 -4.44 -13.31 9.10
C ARG A 252 -3.77 -14.39 8.25
N MET A 253 -2.51 -14.17 7.85
CA MET A 253 -1.74 -15.10 7.02
C MET A 253 -0.89 -16.08 7.85
N HIS A 254 -0.87 -15.94 9.17
CA HIS A 254 -0.03 -16.78 10.03
C HIS A 254 -0.61 -18.21 10.10
N ARG A 255 0.24 -19.22 9.83
CA ARG A 255 -0.14 -20.65 9.74
C ARG A 255 -0.92 -21.19 10.94
N ALA A 256 -0.59 -20.71 12.14
CA ALA A 256 -1.18 -21.17 13.40
C ALA A 256 -2.56 -20.53 13.67
N VAL A 257 -2.97 -19.53 12.90
CA VAL A 257 -4.25 -18.84 13.08
C VAL A 257 -5.33 -19.54 12.23
N GLY A 258 -6.38 -20.00 12.91
CA GLY A 258 -7.52 -20.68 12.30
C GLY A 258 -8.53 -19.69 11.72
N ASN A 259 -8.91 -18.68 12.52
CA ASN A 259 -9.78 -17.59 12.09
C ASN A 259 -9.08 -16.24 12.28
N GLY A 260 -8.97 -15.47 11.20
CA GLY A 260 -8.16 -14.26 11.15
C GLY A 260 -8.83 -13.05 11.81
N LEU A 261 -8.04 -12.01 12.10
CA LEU A 261 -8.50 -10.76 12.73
C LEU A 261 -9.64 -10.10 11.92
N SER A 262 -10.83 -9.91 12.50
CA SER A 262 -11.97 -9.29 11.78
C SER A 262 -11.74 -7.80 11.44
N ALA A 263 -12.57 -7.24 10.54
CA ALA A 263 -12.51 -5.80 10.22
C ALA A 263 -12.93 -4.93 11.42
N HIS A 264 -13.86 -5.41 12.24
CA HIS A 264 -14.31 -4.73 13.45
C HIS A 264 -13.19 -4.65 14.49
N SER A 265 -12.39 -5.71 14.64
CA SER A 265 -11.23 -5.73 15.54
C SER A 265 -10.18 -4.66 15.21
N MET A 266 -10.14 -4.13 13.98
CA MET A 266 -9.26 -3.02 13.62
C MET A 266 -9.71 -1.68 14.22
N THR A 267 -11.01 -1.49 14.45
CA THR A 267 -11.53 -0.32 15.17
C THR A 267 -11.10 -0.36 16.63
N ASP A 268 -11.13 -1.54 17.24
CA ASP A 268 -10.69 -1.77 18.62
C ASP A 268 -9.19 -1.55 18.75
N PHE A 269 -8.43 -2.04 17.77
CA PHE A 269 -7.00 -1.83 17.69
C PHE A 269 -6.63 -0.34 17.54
N ASP A 270 -7.33 0.41 16.67
CA ASP A 270 -7.15 1.86 16.53
C ASP A 270 -7.49 2.61 17.82
N LEU A 271 -8.59 2.23 18.48
CA LEU A 271 -8.99 2.82 19.75
C LEU A 271 -7.92 2.57 20.84
N MET A 272 -7.42 1.35 20.96
CA MET A 272 -6.36 1.02 21.92
C MET A 272 -5.08 1.81 21.65
N VAL A 273 -4.69 1.97 20.38
CA VAL A 273 -3.54 2.79 20.01
C VAL A 273 -3.73 4.23 20.49
N ARG A 274 -4.93 4.80 20.31
CA ARG A 274 -5.24 6.17 20.77
C ARG A 274 -5.19 6.31 22.29
N TYR A 275 -5.73 5.35 23.06
CA TYR A 275 -5.59 5.32 24.52
C TYR A 275 -4.14 5.28 24.97
N LEU A 276 -3.35 4.36 24.42
CA LEU A 276 -1.93 4.25 24.77
C LEU A 276 -1.14 5.51 24.39
N CYS A 277 -1.51 6.21 23.32
CA CYS A 277 -0.92 7.51 23.01
C CYS A 277 -1.22 8.53 24.13
N VAL A 278 -2.50 8.66 24.53
CA VAL A 278 -2.92 9.60 25.58
C VAL A 278 -2.27 9.27 26.92
N PHE A 279 -2.22 7.99 27.30
CA PHE A 279 -1.62 7.53 28.56
C PHE A 279 -0.13 7.82 28.63
N ASN A 280 0.58 7.65 27.51
CA ASN A 280 1.99 7.98 27.38
C ASN A 280 2.26 9.47 27.10
N ASN A 281 1.23 10.32 27.15
CA ASN A 281 1.30 11.75 26.83
C ASN A 281 1.93 12.03 25.45
N LYS A 282 1.62 11.17 24.47
CA LYS A 282 2.07 11.28 23.07
C LYS A 282 0.91 11.74 22.20
N LEU A 283 1.19 12.72 21.34
CA LEU A 283 0.21 13.27 20.39
C LEU A 283 0.05 12.43 19.12
N TYR A 284 0.86 11.38 18.95
CA TYR A 284 0.87 10.53 17.75
C TYR A 284 1.28 9.10 18.12
N ALA A 285 0.80 8.15 17.31
CA ALA A 285 1.14 6.75 17.44
C ALA A 285 2.59 6.50 16.97
N THR A 286 3.34 5.72 17.75
CA THR A 286 4.65 5.20 17.34
C THR A 286 4.55 3.70 17.09
N PRO A 287 5.48 3.09 16.32
CA PRO A 287 5.52 1.64 16.14
C PRO A 287 5.51 0.88 17.48
N MET A 288 6.21 1.39 18.50
CA MET A 288 6.21 0.81 19.85
C MET A 288 4.80 0.79 20.49
N ILE A 289 4.05 1.90 20.40
CA ILE A 289 2.68 1.96 20.92
C ILE A 289 1.78 0.98 20.17
N ILE A 290 1.94 0.89 18.86
CA ILE A 290 1.15 -0.02 18.01
C ILE A 290 1.46 -1.48 18.37
N SER A 291 2.73 -1.83 18.60
CA SER A 291 3.12 -3.15 19.07
C SER A 291 2.54 -3.48 20.44
N MET A 292 2.52 -2.52 21.38
CA MET A 292 1.90 -2.69 22.70
C MET A 292 0.38 -2.88 22.59
N ALA A 293 -0.30 -2.06 21.77
CA ALA A 293 -1.73 -2.19 21.53
C ALA A 293 -2.07 -3.53 20.86
N ALA A 294 -1.23 -4.01 19.94
CA ALA A 294 -1.41 -5.30 19.28
C ALA A 294 -1.40 -6.45 20.30
N LYS A 295 -0.45 -6.44 21.26
CA LYS A 295 -0.37 -7.43 22.34
C LYS A 295 -1.57 -7.41 23.29
N LYS A 296 -2.25 -6.27 23.41
CA LYS A 296 -3.42 -6.10 24.29
C LYS A 296 -4.75 -6.38 23.61
N VAL A 297 -4.85 -6.25 22.28
CA VAL A 297 -6.13 -6.44 21.56
C VAL A 297 -6.15 -7.74 20.78
N ILE A 298 -5.08 -8.12 20.09
CA ILE A 298 -5.14 -9.22 19.12
C ILE A 298 -5.40 -10.61 19.77
N PRO A 299 -4.85 -10.97 20.95
CA PRO A 299 -5.07 -12.29 21.53
C PRO A 299 -6.55 -12.63 21.72
N CYS A 300 -7.38 -11.71 22.21
CA CYS A 300 -8.82 -11.94 22.35
C CYS A 300 -9.60 -11.85 21.03
N LYS A 301 -8.95 -11.68 19.88
CA LYS A 301 -9.58 -11.53 18.56
C LYS A 301 -9.19 -12.61 17.56
N ILE A 302 -8.29 -13.51 17.92
CA ILE A 302 -7.83 -14.61 17.04
C ILE A 302 -8.25 -15.96 17.62
N ILE A 303 -8.46 -16.92 16.74
CA ILE A 303 -8.72 -18.31 17.12
C ILE A 303 -7.60 -19.14 16.53
N MET A 304 -6.93 -19.91 17.38
CA MET A 304 -5.83 -20.78 16.97
C MET A 304 -6.37 -22.01 16.24
N ARG A 305 -5.63 -22.43 15.21
CA ARG A 305 -5.97 -23.60 14.41
C ARG A 305 -5.67 -24.87 15.20
N LYS A 306 -6.59 -25.84 15.18
CA LYS A 306 -6.32 -27.17 15.74
C LYS A 306 -5.16 -27.83 14.99
N ILE A 307 -4.33 -28.56 15.72
CA ILE A 307 -3.14 -29.25 15.18
C ILE A 307 -3.53 -30.14 13.99
N GLU A 308 -4.63 -30.88 14.09
CA GLU A 308 -5.15 -31.76 13.04
C GLU A 308 -5.49 -31.04 11.72
N MET A 309 -5.78 -29.74 11.78
CA MET A 309 -6.16 -28.91 10.63
C MET A 309 -4.98 -28.07 10.10
N GLU A 310 -3.77 -28.32 10.61
CA GLU A 310 -2.54 -27.64 10.18
C GLU A 310 -2.21 -28.03 8.72
N PRO A 311 -1.90 -27.06 7.84
CA PRO A 311 -1.77 -27.33 6.41
C PRO A 311 -0.69 -28.34 6.01
N MET A 312 0.43 -28.44 6.74
CA MET A 312 1.49 -29.41 6.42
C MET A 312 1.11 -30.82 6.90
N ILE A 313 0.45 -30.94 8.05
CA ILE A 313 -0.11 -32.21 8.51
C ILE A 313 -1.18 -32.71 7.52
N MET A 314 -2.05 -31.82 7.04
CA MET A 314 -3.05 -32.13 6.00
C MET A 314 -2.43 -32.52 4.66
N MET A 315 -1.22 -32.06 4.34
CA MET A 315 -0.49 -32.42 3.11
C MET A 315 0.46 -33.61 3.30
N GLY A 316 0.42 -34.30 4.45
CA GLY A 316 1.15 -35.55 4.68
C GLY A 316 2.62 -35.40 5.03
N THR A 317 3.08 -34.19 5.38
CA THR A 317 4.48 -33.95 5.76
C THR A 317 4.74 -34.43 7.20
N GLN A 318 5.80 -35.21 7.43
CA GLN A 318 6.21 -35.61 8.79
C GLN A 318 6.65 -34.39 9.61
N MET A 319 6.22 -34.36 10.89
CA MET A 319 6.51 -33.26 11.82
C MET A 319 8.01 -33.12 12.09
N SER A 320 8.54 -31.90 11.93
CA SER A 320 9.83 -31.53 12.53
C SER A 320 9.64 -31.16 14.01
N GLU A 321 10.66 -31.35 14.86
CA GLU A 321 10.56 -31.00 16.29
C GLU A 321 10.19 -29.52 16.52
N ASP A 322 10.64 -28.60 15.66
CA ASP A 322 10.30 -27.17 15.72
C ASP A 322 8.84 -26.87 15.35
N THR A 323 8.24 -27.65 14.44
CA THR A 323 6.80 -27.53 14.11
C THR A 323 5.93 -28.18 15.18
N ALA A 324 6.45 -29.22 15.82
CA ALA A 324 5.84 -29.82 16.99
C ALA A 324 5.83 -28.87 18.19
N ILE A 325 6.88 -28.09 18.46
CA ILE A 325 6.91 -27.14 19.60
C ILE A 325 5.90 -25.99 19.45
N LEU A 326 5.68 -25.50 18.23
CA LEU A 326 4.69 -24.45 17.95
C LEU A 326 3.23 -24.92 18.09
N CYS A 327 3.01 -26.24 18.14
CA CYS A 327 1.69 -26.88 18.22
C CYS A 327 1.49 -27.72 19.51
N LYS A 328 2.56 -28.20 20.18
CA LYS A 328 2.51 -29.10 21.34
C LYS A 328 2.44 -28.40 22.70
N THR A 329 2.67 -27.09 22.79
CA THR A 329 2.47 -26.38 24.06
C THR A 329 1.01 -26.00 24.24
N ASN A 330 0.21 -26.91 24.80
CA ASN A 330 -1.24 -26.73 25.09
C ASN A 330 -1.61 -25.61 26.08
N SER A 331 -0.75 -24.61 26.30
CA SER A 331 -1.10 -23.36 26.96
C SER A 331 -1.44 -22.31 25.91
N LYS A 332 -2.74 -22.15 25.60
CA LYS A 332 -3.30 -21.15 24.67
C LYS A 332 -2.64 -19.76 24.78
N VAL A 333 -2.23 -19.38 25.99
CA VAL A 333 -1.64 -18.07 26.32
C VAL A 333 -0.20 -17.89 25.80
N SER A 334 0.58 -18.97 25.71
CA SER A 334 1.98 -18.90 25.25
C SER A 334 2.08 -18.75 23.74
N ASP A 335 1.09 -19.22 22.98
CA ASP A 335 1.17 -19.30 21.53
C ASP A 335 0.67 -18.01 20.83
N ASP A 336 -0.39 -17.35 21.31
CA ASP A 336 -0.84 -16.05 20.77
C ASP A 336 0.27 -14.99 20.86
N SER A 337 1.02 -15.00 21.97
CA SER A 337 2.14 -14.10 22.21
C SER A 337 3.34 -14.41 21.32
N LYS A 338 3.61 -15.70 21.00
CA LYS A 338 4.66 -16.11 20.06
C LYS A 338 4.32 -15.74 18.62
N VAL A 339 3.07 -15.93 18.19
CA VAL A 339 2.57 -15.48 16.87
C VAL A 339 2.70 -13.97 16.73
N LEU A 340 2.29 -13.21 17.75
CA LEU A 340 2.43 -11.76 17.72
C LEU A 340 3.90 -11.34 17.73
N THR A 341 4.77 -12.02 18.48
CA THR A 341 6.19 -11.70 18.52
C THR A 341 6.88 -12.00 17.18
N SER A 342 6.52 -13.09 16.49
CA SER A 342 7.02 -13.41 15.15
C SER A 342 6.52 -12.43 14.09
N VAL A 343 5.25 -12.00 14.17
CA VAL A 343 4.69 -10.99 13.28
C VAL A 343 5.37 -9.63 13.49
N LEU A 344 5.55 -9.22 14.75
CA LEU A 344 6.17 -7.94 15.10
C LEU A 344 7.67 -7.89 14.78
N SER A 345 8.39 -9.01 14.89
CA SER A 345 9.81 -9.07 14.47
C SER A 345 9.95 -8.97 12.95
N THR A 346 9.02 -9.57 12.20
CA THR A 346 8.99 -9.52 10.72
C THR A 346 8.57 -8.13 10.21
N SER A 347 7.67 -7.43 10.91
CA SER A 347 7.16 -6.12 10.50
C SER A 347 8.10 -4.93 10.80
N THR A 348 9.08 -5.10 11.70
CA THR A 348 9.96 -4.00 12.16
C THR A 348 11.14 -3.69 11.24
N VAL A 349 11.46 -4.55 10.27
CA VAL A 349 12.56 -4.35 9.30
C VAL A 349 12.32 -3.10 8.41
N GLY A 350 11.09 -2.60 8.31
CA GLY A 350 10.71 -1.44 7.50
C GLY A 350 10.71 -0.05 8.19
N ALA A 351 10.94 0.04 9.51
CA ALA A 351 10.59 1.25 10.27
C ALA A 351 11.76 1.93 11.02
N LYS A 352 12.86 2.27 10.34
CA LYS A 352 13.85 3.23 10.88
C LYS A 352 13.49 4.66 10.43
N VAL A 353 12.74 5.39 11.28
CA VAL A 353 12.41 6.81 11.07
C VAL A 353 13.66 7.66 11.31
N SER A 354 14.10 8.42 10.30
CA SER A 354 15.32 9.22 10.39
C SER A 354 15.08 10.55 11.13
N LYS A 355 16.15 11.13 11.74
CA LYS A 355 16.09 12.41 12.46
C LYS A 355 15.55 13.58 11.60
N SER A 356 15.62 13.49 10.27
CA SER A 356 15.05 14.49 9.36
C SER A 356 13.54 14.37 9.21
N GLN A 357 12.97 13.16 9.31
CA GLN A 357 11.53 12.93 9.31
C GLN A 357 10.88 13.44 10.60
N ALA A 358 11.51 13.25 11.76
CA ALA A 358 11.03 13.80 13.03
C ALA A 358 10.89 15.33 13.01
N LYS A 359 11.82 16.03 12.36
CA LYS A 359 11.81 17.50 12.21
C LYS A 359 10.73 17.98 11.22
N LEU A 360 10.41 17.18 10.21
CA LEU A 360 9.29 17.41 9.29
C LEU A 360 7.93 17.19 9.98
N LEU A 361 7.84 16.13 10.79
CA LEU A 361 6.66 15.76 11.58
C LEU A 361 6.30 16.83 12.62
N LEU A 362 7.27 17.42 13.32
CA LEU A 362 7.03 18.56 14.22
C LEU A 362 6.51 19.80 13.48
N LYS A 363 6.91 20.01 12.22
CA LYS A 363 6.48 21.12 11.39
C LYS A 363 5.05 20.92 10.85
N GLU A 364 4.65 19.68 10.62
CA GLU A 364 3.28 19.29 10.26
C GLU A 364 2.33 19.24 11.47
N GLN A 365 2.82 18.87 12.67
CA GLN A 365 2.07 18.90 13.94
C GLN A 365 1.57 20.30 14.29
N LYS A 366 2.40 21.34 14.12
CA LYS A 366 1.99 22.75 14.26
C LYS A 366 0.93 23.19 13.24
N LYS A 367 0.80 22.46 12.13
CA LYS A 367 -0.13 22.75 11.03
C LYS A 367 -1.48 22.04 11.19
N LEU A 368 -1.53 20.94 11.93
CA LEU A 368 -2.74 20.14 12.23
C LEU A 368 -3.53 20.69 13.43
N ALA A 369 -2.85 21.22 14.45
CA ALA A 369 -3.48 21.81 15.63
C ALA A 369 -4.34 23.07 15.34
N SER A 370 -4.16 23.72 14.18
CA SER A 370 -4.92 24.93 13.81
C SER A 370 -6.22 24.66 13.05
N GLY A 371 -6.63 23.40 12.87
CA GLY A 371 -7.70 23.02 11.94
C GLY A 371 -7.30 23.25 10.48
N ARG A 372 -7.77 22.39 9.57
CA ARG A 372 -7.53 22.58 8.13
C ARG A 372 -8.46 23.68 7.63
N LEU A 373 -7.97 24.92 7.63
CA LEU A 373 -8.71 26.05 7.08
C LEU A 373 -8.92 25.84 5.57
N GLN A 374 -10.17 25.64 5.15
CA GLN A 374 -10.50 25.40 3.74
C GLN A 374 -10.73 26.72 3.00
N CYS A 375 -10.34 26.77 1.72
CA CYS A 375 -10.57 27.91 0.83
C CYS A 375 -12.06 28.25 0.70
N ASN A 376 -12.43 29.53 0.78
CA ASN A 376 -13.84 29.97 0.65
C ASN A 376 -14.29 30.19 -0.81
N TYR A 377 -13.48 29.79 -1.80
CA TYR A 377 -13.81 30.01 -3.22
C TYR A 377 -14.77 28.93 -3.70
N LEU A 378 -15.88 29.34 -4.33
CA LEU A 378 -16.87 28.45 -4.92
C LEU A 378 -16.54 28.23 -6.40
N LEU A 379 -16.47 26.95 -6.83
CA LEU A 379 -16.13 26.60 -8.21
C LEU A 379 -17.37 26.74 -9.11
N PRO A 380 -17.41 27.70 -10.05
CA PRO A 380 -18.59 27.92 -10.90
C PRO A 380 -18.88 26.69 -11.79
N ASN A 381 -17.86 26.05 -12.34
CA ASN A 381 -18.00 24.89 -13.24
C ASN A 381 -18.24 23.56 -12.50
N LYS A 382 -18.44 23.58 -11.18
CA LYS A 382 -18.73 22.39 -10.35
C LYS A 382 -19.88 22.64 -9.40
N ASN A 383 -20.98 23.21 -9.91
CA ASN A 383 -22.22 23.48 -9.18
C ASN A 383 -22.00 24.25 -7.86
N GLY A 384 -21.10 25.25 -7.86
CA GLY A 384 -20.84 26.08 -6.68
C GLY A 384 -20.14 25.33 -5.53
N ARG A 385 -19.54 24.17 -5.78
CA ARG A 385 -18.80 23.43 -4.75
C ARG A 385 -17.60 24.22 -4.26
N GLN A 386 -17.42 24.28 -2.94
CA GLN A 386 -16.30 24.96 -2.30
C GLN A 386 -14.96 24.26 -2.61
N CYS A 387 -13.92 25.04 -2.92
CA CYS A 387 -12.58 24.55 -3.22
C CYS A 387 -12.00 23.72 -2.07
N ASN A 388 -11.46 22.53 -2.37
CA ASN A 388 -10.91 21.60 -1.38
C ASN A 388 -9.46 21.95 -0.96
N MET A 389 -8.90 23.09 -1.37
CA MET A 389 -7.54 23.50 -1.04
C MET A 389 -7.49 24.23 0.31
N THR A 390 -6.37 24.09 1.02
CA THR A 390 -6.18 24.70 2.35
C THR A 390 -5.72 26.17 2.23
N ARG A 391 -6.28 27.09 3.03
CA ARG A 391 -5.86 28.49 3.22
C ARG A 391 -5.03 28.65 4.50
N ARG A 392 -4.33 29.79 4.66
CA ARG A 392 -3.65 30.13 5.92
C ARG A 392 -4.61 30.79 6.92
N ALA A 393 -4.23 30.77 8.19
CA ALA A 393 -4.94 31.51 9.23
C ALA A 393 -4.95 33.02 8.90
N GLY A 394 -6.15 33.61 8.86
CA GLY A 394 -6.38 35.01 8.51
C GLY A 394 -6.47 35.35 7.01
N GLU A 395 -6.38 34.37 6.10
CA GLU A 395 -6.63 34.55 4.66
C GLU A 395 -7.94 33.85 4.29
N ASN A 396 -8.78 34.40 3.40
CA ASN A 396 -10.07 33.78 3.02
C ASN A 396 -9.97 32.71 1.92
N PHE A 397 -8.89 32.69 1.16
CA PHE A 397 -8.74 31.84 -0.03
C PHE A 397 -7.40 31.10 -0.02
N CYS A 398 -7.31 29.98 -0.76
CA CYS A 398 -6.06 29.25 -0.94
C CYS A 398 -5.09 30.06 -1.82
N ALA A 399 -3.83 29.64 -1.87
CA ALA A 399 -2.79 30.34 -2.63
C ALA A 399 -3.09 30.54 -4.13
N GLN A 400 -3.97 29.74 -4.74
CA GLN A 400 -4.44 29.94 -6.12
C GLN A 400 -5.57 30.97 -6.20
N HIS A 401 -6.63 30.80 -5.39
CA HIS A 401 -7.82 31.64 -5.48
C HIS A 401 -7.68 33.00 -4.81
N ILE A 402 -6.67 33.20 -3.96
CA ILE A 402 -6.41 34.50 -3.32
C ILE A 402 -6.07 35.61 -4.33
N MET A 403 -5.60 35.26 -5.53
CA MET A 403 -5.33 36.21 -6.61
C MET A 403 -6.59 36.67 -7.35
N LEU A 404 -7.68 35.90 -7.28
CA LEU A 404 -8.91 36.17 -8.03
C LEU A 404 -9.85 37.13 -7.31
N THR A 405 -9.61 37.41 -6.03
CA THR A 405 -10.61 38.01 -5.13
C THR A 405 -10.14 39.27 -4.42
N VAL A 406 -8.88 39.67 -4.57
CA VAL A 406 -8.33 40.85 -3.87
C VAL A 406 -7.72 41.80 -4.90
N GLY A 407 -8.36 42.95 -5.12
CA GLY A 407 -7.83 44.06 -5.90
C GLY A 407 -6.74 44.87 -5.17
N GLU A 408 -6.13 44.30 -4.13
CA GLU A 408 -5.05 44.93 -3.37
C GLU A 408 -3.75 44.12 -3.50
N ASP A 409 -2.65 44.84 -3.73
CA ASP A 409 -1.31 44.31 -3.98
C ASP A 409 -0.69 43.50 -2.82
N LYS A 410 -1.28 43.49 -1.62
CA LYS A 410 -0.66 42.92 -0.41
C LYS A 410 -1.70 42.23 0.49
N VAL A 411 -1.50 40.94 0.77
CA VAL A 411 -2.25 40.22 1.79
C VAL A 411 -1.36 40.03 3.02
N GLN A 412 -1.74 40.65 4.15
CA GLN A 412 -0.95 40.62 5.40
C GLN A 412 0.54 40.94 5.18
N GLY A 413 0.85 41.98 4.39
CA GLY A 413 2.22 42.41 4.07
C GLY A 413 3.01 41.50 3.12
N ARG A 414 2.40 40.42 2.59
CA ARG A 414 3.03 39.51 1.64
C ARG A 414 2.43 39.68 0.25
N LYS A 415 3.27 39.95 -0.73
CA LYS A 415 2.88 40.01 -2.15
C LYS A 415 3.13 38.66 -2.81
N ARG A 416 2.12 38.14 -3.51
CA ARG A 416 2.29 37.06 -4.48
C ARG A 416 2.46 37.73 -5.83
N VAL A 417 3.50 37.38 -6.55
CA VAL A 417 3.76 37.88 -7.89
C VAL A 417 3.56 36.75 -8.86
N LEU A 418 3.11 37.05 -10.08
CA LEU A 418 3.18 36.09 -11.16
C LEU A 418 4.65 35.66 -11.34
N CYS A 419 4.87 34.39 -11.64
CA CYS A 419 6.23 33.96 -11.98
C CYS A 419 6.68 34.73 -13.23
N PRO A 420 7.83 35.43 -13.20
CA PRO A 420 8.34 36.16 -14.37
C PRO A 420 8.63 35.24 -15.55
N VAL A 421 8.87 33.96 -15.27
CA VAL A 421 9.17 32.94 -16.27
C VAL A 421 7.91 32.24 -16.78
N ASP A 422 6.88 32.09 -15.94
CA ASP A 422 5.63 31.46 -16.31
C ASP A 422 4.42 32.14 -15.66
N PRO A 423 3.79 33.12 -16.33
CA PRO A 423 2.64 33.83 -15.79
C PRO A 423 1.45 32.91 -15.45
N GLY A 424 1.42 31.66 -15.95
CA GLY A 424 0.41 30.66 -15.63
C GLY A 424 0.38 30.22 -14.16
N HIS A 425 1.38 30.57 -13.36
CA HIS A 425 1.35 30.36 -11.92
C HIS A 425 2.03 31.50 -11.15
N SER A 426 1.67 31.65 -9.87
CA SER A 426 2.23 32.68 -8.99
C SER A 426 3.07 32.11 -7.84
N VAL A 427 3.97 32.96 -7.35
CA VAL A 427 4.97 32.64 -6.33
C VAL A 427 4.98 33.77 -5.30
N TRP A 428 5.35 33.47 -4.06
CA TRP A 428 5.61 34.52 -3.07
C TRP A 428 6.82 35.35 -3.51
N GLU A 429 6.71 36.68 -3.48
CA GLU A 429 7.78 37.61 -3.90
C GLU A 429 9.13 37.27 -3.23
N LYS A 430 9.10 36.97 -1.93
CA LYS A 430 10.28 36.54 -1.16
C LYS A 430 10.95 35.25 -1.66
N ASP A 431 10.16 34.34 -2.25
CA ASP A 431 10.62 33.03 -2.71
C ASP A 431 10.90 33.05 -4.22
N LEU A 432 10.66 34.18 -4.90
CA LEU A 432 10.79 34.33 -6.35
C LEU A 432 12.18 33.92 -6.84
N LYS A 433 13.24 34.42 -6.21
CA LYS A 433 14.63 34.07 -6.57
C LYS A 433 14.90 32.56 -6.48
N LYS A 434 14.40 31.88 -5.44
CA LYS A 434 14.57 30.42 -5.27
C LYS A 434 13.69 29.61 -6.21
N HIS A 435 12.48 30.10 -6.46
CA HIS A 435 11.53 29.48 -7.36
C HIS A 435 12.03 29.51 -8.80
N ILE A 436 12.55 30.64 -9.30
CA ILE A 436 13.06 30.76 -10.68
C ILE A 436 14.05 29.62 -10.98
N VAL A 437 14.94 29.28 -10.04
CA VAL A 437 15.93 28.17 -10.14
C VAL A 437 15.31 26.77 -10.21
N LYS A 438 14.08 26.57 -9.74
CA LYS A 438 13.39 25.26 -9.70
C LYS A 438 12.10 25.21 -10.51
N CYS A 439 11.68 26.34 -11.07
CA CYS A 439 10.50 26.49 -11.91
C CYS A 439 10.59 25.50 -13.07
N GLY A 440 9.48 24.83 -13.42
CA GLY A 440 9.43 23.89 -14.54
C GLY A 440 9.80 24.57 -15.85
N LYS A 441 9.08 25.65 -16.18
CA LYS A 441 9.33 26.46 -17.38
C LYS A 441 10.68 27.17 -17.34
N GLY A 442 11.11 27.67 -16.18
CA GLY A 442 12.45 28.24 -16.03
C GLY A 442 13.57 27.21 -16.10
N ARG A 443 13.30 25.95 -15.78
CA ARG A 443 14.22 24.84 -16.04
C ARG A 443 14.23 24.53 -17.52
N GLU A 444 13.09 24.45 -18.18
CA GLU A 444 12.99 24.25 -19.64
C GLU A 444 13.77 25.33 -20.40
N GLU A 445 13.63 26.61 -20.02
CA GLU A 445 14.42 27.71 -20.56
C GLU A 445 15.92 27.61 -20.25
N ARG A 446 16.31 27.04 -19.09
CA ARG A 446 17.73 26.80 -18.75
C ARG A 446 18.30 25.58 -19.50
N LEU A 447 17.53 24.50 -19.62
CA LEU A 447 17.87 23.32 -20.40
C LEU A 447 18.11 23.74 -21.85
N GLY A 448 17.22 24.56 -22.42
CA GLY A 448 17.36 25.17 -23.73
C GLY A 448 18.55 26.12 -23.92
N LYS A 449 19.26 26.48 -22.85
CA LYS A 449 20.39 27.42 -22.88
C LYS A 449 21.72 26.83 -22.40
N GLY A 450 21.77 25.59 -21.89
CA GLY A 450 22.98 25.09 -21.22
C GLY A 450 23.24 23.59 -21.26
N GLU A 451 22.31 22.76 -21.71
CA GLU A 451 22.53 21.31 -21.80
C GLU A 451 22.74 20.87 -23.25
N ILE A 452 23.89 20.27 -23.54
CA ILE A 452 24.30 19.85 -24.88
C ILE A 452 23.42 18.74 -25.48
N TRP A 453 22.76 17.94 -24.64
CA TRP A 453 21.84 16.88 -25.04
C TRP A 453 20.40 17.37 -25.26
N PHE A 454 20.10 18.66 -25.05
CA PHE A 454 18.76 19.21 -25.19
C PHE A 454 18.58 19.97 -26.51
N ARG A 455 17.60 19.56 -27.32
CA ARG A 455 17.10 20.33 -28.46
C ARG A 455 15.58 20.25 -28.47
N LYS A 456 14.93 21.40 -28.26
CA LYS A 456 13.47 21.47 -28.12
C LYS A 456 12.75 20.81 -29.30
N ASP A 457 11.81 19.92 -28.98
CA ASP A 457 10.90 19.25 -29.91
C ASP A 457 11.59 18.51 -31.08
N ILE A 458 12.88 18.16 -30.96
CA ILE A 458 13.65 17.45 -32.01
C ILE A 458 13.02 16.11 -32.42
N ASN A 459 12.31 15.45 -31.51
CA ASN A 459 11.68 14.15 -31.76
C ASN A 459 10.15 14.26 -31.97
N ILE A 460 9.62 15.46 -32.15
CA ILE A 460 8.26 15.69 -32.64
C ILE A 460 8.31 15.74 -34.17
N VAL A 461 7.30 15.17 -34.83
CA VAL A 461 7.24 15.22 -36.29
C VAL A 461 7.04 16.67 -36.76
N ASN A 462 7.82 17.09 -37.74
CA ASN A 462 7.72 18.42 -38.33
C ASN A 462 6.29 18.64 -38.90
N PRO A 463 5.57 19.71 -38.51
CA PRO A 463 4.26 20.05 -39.04
C PRO A 463 4.20 20.17 -40.58
N GLU A 464 5.25 20.65 -41.23
CA GLU A 464 5.31 20.74 -42.70
C GLU A 464 5.34 19.36 -43.36
N LEU A 465 6.05 18.42 -42.74
CA LEU A 465 6.09 17.02 -43.18
C LEU A 465 4.74 16.33 -42.92
N LEU A 466 4.09 16.62 -41.79
CA LEU A 466 2.74 16.13 -41.52
C LEU A 466 1.74 16.60 -42.58
N ALA A 467 1.78 17.89 -42.93
CA ALA A 467 0.89 18.47 -43.94
C ALA A 467 1.14 17.89 -45.34
N SER A 468 2.40 17.63 -45.71
CA SER A 468 2.72 17.01 -47.01
C SER A 468 2.28 15.54 -47.10
N LEU A 469 2.30 14.81 -45.98
CA LEU A 469 1.80 13.44 -45.88
C LEU A 469 0.27 13.34 -45.89
N GLU A 470 -0.44 14.43 -45.56
CA GLU A 470 -1.91 14.55 -45.66
C GLU A 470 -2.35 14.95 -47.08
N ASN A 471 -1.59 15.82 -47.77
CA ASN A 471 -1.95 16.41 -49.06
C ASN A 471 -1.70 15.51 -50.31
N GLY A 472 -1.69 14.19 -50.15
CA GLY A 472 -1.81 13.25 -51.28
C GLY A 472 -3.18 13.29 -51.98
N SER A 473 -4.14 14.07 -51.43
CA SER A 473 -5.40 14.44 -52.04
C SER A 473 -5.49 15.96 -52.20
N THR A 474 -5.72 16.42 -53.42
CA THR A 474 -5.89 17.82 -53.82
C THR A 474 -7.06 18.49 -53.08
N ASP A 475 -6.79 19.51 -52.24
CA ASP A 475 -7.24 20.89 -52.47
C ASP A 475 -7.04 21.81 -51.24
N SER A 476 -6.48 23.00 -51.54
CA SER A 476 -6.49 24.28 -50.80
C SER A 476 -6.17 24.34 -49.30
N VAL A 477 -5.09 25.08 -49.04
CA VAL A 477 -4.55 25.53 -47.75
C VAL A 477 -5.57 26.29 -46.91
N SER A 478 -5.73 25.89 -45.65
CA SER A 478 -6.22 26.76 -44.58
C SER A 478 -5.34 26.61 -43.34
N GLU A 479 -5.06 27.76 -42.72
CA GLU A 479 -4.08 28.04 -41.66
C GLU A 479 -4.07 27.04 -40.50
N VAL A 480 -2.86 26.64 -40.07
CA VAL A 480 -2.59 25.78 -38.93
C VAL A 480 -2.88 26.54 -37.62
N PRO A 481 -3.87 26.15 -36.79
CA PRO A 481 -4.06 26.76 -35.49
C PRO A 481 -3.05 26.19 -34.49
N GLU A 482 -2.46 27.07 -33.68
CA GLU A 482 -1.61 26.73 -32.54
C GLU A 482 -2.23 25.64 -31.66
N SER A 483 -1.37 24.71 -31.24
CA SER A 483 -1.62 23.61 -30.31
C SER A 483 -2.13 24.10 -28.96
N LYS A 484 -3.44 24.36 -28.87
CA LYS A 484 -4.17 24.35 -27.60
C LYS A 484 -4.71 22.95 -27.39
N ASP A 485 -4.30 22.34 -26.29
CA ASP A 485 -4.98 21.18 -25.69
C ASP A 485 -6.50 21.40 -25.76
N ILE A 486 -7.17 20.65 -26.66
CA ILE A 486 -8.61 20.70 -26.82
C ILE A 486 -9.22 20.09 -25.55
N THR A 487 -9.48 20.99 -24.62
CA THR A 487 -10.35 20.80 -23.47
C THR A 487 -11.67 21.49 -23.78
N THR A 488 -12.43 21.02 -24.76
CA THR A 488 -13.88 21.27 -24.90
C THR A 488 -14.47 20.54 -26.11
N ASP A 489 -15.67 19.98 -25.88
CA ASP A 489 -16.71 19.54 -26.81
C ASP A 489 -16.54 18.22 -27.56
N GLU A 490 -17.40 17.27 -27.18
CA GLU A 490 -17.69 16.01 -27.85
C GLU A 490 -18.18 16.26 -29.28
N LYS A 491 -17.27 16.43 -30.25
CA LYS A 491 -17.60 15.98 -31.60
C LYS A 491 -17.83 14.47 -31.52
N THR A 492 -19.07 14.06 -31.72
CA THR A 492 -19.47 12.66 -31.82
C THR A 492 -18.68 12.00 -32.94
N ILE A 493 -17.81 11.06 -32.59
CA ILE A 493 -17.01 10.31 -33.56
C ILE A 493 -17.94 9.46 -34.41
N ASP A 494 -17.82 9.57 -35.73
CA ASP A 494 -18.55 8.73 -36.67
C ASP A 494 -17.94 7.33 -36.75
N TYR A 495 -18.32 6.47 -35.81
CA TYR A 495 -17.87 5.07 -35.80
C TYR A 495 -18.34 4.29 -37.04
N ALA A 496 -19.45 4.69 -37.68
CA ALA A 496 -19.96 4.00 -38.87
C ALA A 496 -19.01 4.19 -40.07
N LYS A 497 -18.40 5.38 -40.18
CA LYS A 497 -17.32 5.67 -41.15
C LYS A 497 -16.04 4.87 -40.85
N TRP A 498 -15.55 4.91 -39.61
CA TRP A 498 -14.19 4.44 -39.30
C TRP A 498 -14.05 2.94 -39.05
N ILE A 499 -15.10 2.25 -38.57
CA ILE A 499 -15.06 0.80 -38.30
C ILE A 499 -14.75 -0.03 -39.56
N PRO A 500 -15.40 0.21 -40.72
CA PRO A 500 -15.09 -0.53 -41.96
C PRO A 500 -13.64 -0.34 -42.41
N ILE A 501 -13.13 0.90 -42.33
CA ILE A 501 -11.75 1.22 -42.71
C ILE A 501 -10.76 0.50 -41.78
N LEU A 502 -11.00 0.53 -40.46
CA LEU A 502 -10.18 -0.21 -39.49
C LEU A 502 -10.14 -1.71 -39.81
N LYS A 503 -11.30 -2.32 -40.10
CA LYS A 503 -11.37 -3.73 -40.49
C LYS A 503 -10.60 -4.01 -41.78
N ASN A 504 -10.64 -3.10 -42.75
CA ASN A 504 -9.89 -3.24 -44.00
C ASN A 504 -8.38 -3.19 -43.75
N ILE A 505 -7.90 -2.17 -43.03
CA ILE A 505 -6.48 -2.03 -42.66
C ILE A 505 -6.01 -3.28 -41.92
N TYR A 506 -6.77 -3.73 -40.92
CA TYR A 506 -6.44 -4.93 -40.15
C TYR A 506 -6.39 -6.17 -41.04
N LYS A 507 -7.31 -6.34 -41.98
CA LYS A 507 -7.32 -7.50 -42.89
C LYS A 507 -6.10 -7.50 -43.82
N GLU A 508 -5.72 -6.34 -44.36
CA GLU A 508 -4.55 -6.20 -45.23
C GLU A 508 -3.23 -6.30 -44.45
N SER A 509 -3.21 -5.89 -43.18
CA SER A 509 -2.02 -5.94 -42.34
C SER A 509 -1.83 -7.25 -41.57
N ALA A 510 -2.91 -7.96 -41.22
CA ALA A 510 -2.86 -9.21 -40.46
C ALA A 510 -2.14 -10.34 -41.20
N SER A 511 -2.13 -10.32 -42.54
CA SER A 511 -1.34 -11.24 -43.35
C SER A 511 0.17 -10.96 -43.31
N LEU A 512 0.59 -9.77 -42.89
CA LEU A 512 1.99 -9.35 -42.90
C LEU A 512 2.71 -9.65 -41.57
N GLU A 513 1.97 -9.78 -40.45
CA GLU A 513 2.57 -9.92 -39.11
C GLU A 513 1.79 -10.90 -38.23
N VAL A 514 2.19 -12.17 -38.25
CA VAL A 514 1.71 -13.18 -37.29
C VAL A 514 2.34 -12.93 -35.94
N VAL A 515 1.50 -12.63 -34.95
CA VAL A 515 1.97 -12.39 -33.58
C VAL A 515 1.83 -13.66 -32.77
N ARG A 516 2.99 -14.24 -32.47
CA ARG A 516 3.10 -15.44 -31.66
C ARG A 516 2.97 -15.11 -30.19
N GLN A 517 2.30 -16.01 -29.47
CA GLN A 517 2.25 -15.99 -28.02
C GLN A 517 3.44 -16.78 -27.47
N GLU A 518 4.31 -16.12 -26.74
CA GLU A 518 5.50 -16.73 -26.15
C GLU A 518 5.85 -16.06 -24.81
N THR A 519 5.57 -16.76 -23.71
CA THR A 519 5.96 -16.34 -22.37
C THR A 519 7.28 -17.00 -21.99
N LEU A 520 8.32 -16.20 -21.77
CA LEU A 520 9.63 -16.68 -21.33
C LEU A 520 9.84 -16.43 -19.83
N THR A 521 10.86 -17.07 -19.26
CA THR A 521 11.31 -16.89 -17.87
C THR A 521 12.81 -16.68 -17.85
N HIS A 522 13.33 -16.05 -16.79
CA HIS A 522 14.76 -15.83 -16.63
C HIS A 522 15.18 -15.93 -15.16
N ASN A 523 16.25 -16.69 -14.89
CA ASN A 523 16.75 -17.02 -13.54
C ASN A 523 17.16 -15.78 -12.69
N GLY A 524 17.56 -14.69 -13.35
CA GLY A 524 17.82 -13.39 -12.70
C GLY A 524 16.67 -12.79 -11.89
N LEU A 525 15.48 -13.38 -11.95
CA LEU A 525 14.31 -13.00 -11.17
C LEU A 525 13.84 -14.09 -10.20
N ASP A 526 14.54 -15.21 -10.04
CA ASP A 526 14.09 -16.33 -9.20
C ASP A 526 13.81 -15.91 -7.75
N ASP A 527 14.71 -15.13 -7.13
CA ASP A 527 14.47 -14.57 -5.79
C ASP A 527 13.24 -13.65 -5.76
N ARG A 528 13.03 -12.89 -6.83
CA ARG A 528 11.88 -11.98 -6.92
C ARG A 528 10.58 -12.76 -7.10
N MET A 529 10.63 -13.89 -7.79
CA MET A 529 9.49 -14.78 -8.00
C MET A 529 9.13 -15.51 -6.70
N SER A 530 10.11 -15.89 -5.88
CA SER A 530 9.89 -16.52 -4.57
C SER A 530 9.38 -15.55 -3.50
N GLU A 531 9.78 -14.27 -3.55
CA GLU A 531 9.29 -13.21 -2.64
C GLU A 531 7.81 -12.85 -2.84
N VAL A 532 7.25 -13.05 -4.04
CA VAL A 532 5.97 -12.43 -4.44
C VAL A 532 4.86 -13.46 -4.60
N THR A 533 4.18 -13.79 -3.51
CA THR A 533 3.06 -14.77 -3.50
C THR A 533 1.71 -14.22 -3.96
N LYS A 534 1.51 -12.89 -4.05
CA LYS A 534 0.21 -12.27 -4.47
C LYS A 534 0.28 -11.26 -5.63
N GLN A 535 1.48 -10.85 -6.07
CA GLN A 535 1.70 -9.87 -7.15
C GLN A 535 2.66 -10.38 -8.24
N ALA A 536 2.67 -11.69 -8.51
CA ALA A 536 3.60 -12.29 -9.45
C ALA A 536 3.48 -11.72 -10.88
N LYS A 537 2.33 -11.12 -11.24
CA LYS A 537 2.08 -10.55 -12.58
C LYS A 537 3.17 -9.59 -13.06
N HIS A 538 3.66 -8.69 -12.20
CA HIS A 538 4.71 -7.75 -12.61
C HIS A 538 6.08 -8.41 -12.76
N ALA A 539 6.37 -9.42 -11.94
CA ALA A 539 7.62 -10.19 -11.99
C ALA A 539 7.62 -11.12 -13.21
N ILE A 540 6.51 -11.80 -13.52
CA ILE A 540 6.30 -12.60 -14.73
C ILE A 540 6.52 -11.75 -16.00
N GLN A 541 5.91 -10.56 -16.05
CA GLN A 541 6.13 -9.63 -17.17
C GLN A 541 7.61 -9.25 -17.33
N GLN A 542 8.31 -8.93 -16.24
CA GLN A 542 9.74 -8.59 -16.29
C GLN A 542 10.60 -9.79 -16.69
N ALA A 543 10.31 -10.98 -16.15
CA ALA A 543 11.00 -12.22 -16.48
C ALA A 543 10.85 -12.58 -17.96
N SER A 544 9.66 -12.42 -18.52
CA SER A 544 9.44 -12.67 -19.95
C SER A 544 10.14 -11.64 -20.84
N LEU A 545 10.07 -10.34 -20.52
CA LEU A 545 10.82 -9.32 -21.26
C LEU A 545 12.33 -9.58 -21.24
N ILE A 546 12.88 -9.95 -20.09
CA ILE A 546 14.31 -10.27 -19.94
C ILE A 546 14.66 -11.58 -20.68
N GLY A 547 13.79 -12.60 -20.63
CA GLY A 547 13.97 -13.82 -21.42
C GLY A 547 13.99 -13.55 -22.93
N HIS A 548 13.15 -12.62 -23.42
CA HIS A 548 13.19 -12.18 -24.83
C HIS A 548 14.46 -11.40 -25.16
N MET A 549 14.98 -10.58 -24.23
CA MET A 549 16.29 -9.95 -24.39
C MET A 549 17.42 -10.99 -24.47
N GLU A 550 17.36 -12.05 -23.66
CA GLU A 550 18.34 -13.14 -23.69
C GLU A 550 18.30 -13.89 -25.01
N LYS A 551 17.11 -14.33 -25.43
CA LYS A 551 16.86 -15.03 -26.70
C LYS A 551 17.30 -14.21 -27.91
N SER A 552 17.23 -12.89 -27.81
CA SER A 552 17.64 -11.95 -28.87
C SER A 552 19.13 -11.57 -28.81
N GLY A 553 19.91 -12.14 -27.89
CA GLY A 553 21.34 -11.86 -27.75
C GLY A 553 21.65 -10.47 -27.18
N LEU A 554 20.69 -9.81 -26.54
CA LEU A 554 20.81 -8.42 -26.08
C LEU A 554 21.40 -8.28 -24.67
N LEU A 555 21.36 -9.34 -23.86
CA LEU A 555 21.99 -9.38 -22.54
C LEU A 555 23.51 -9.57 -22.68
N ASP A 556 24.24 -8.46 -22.72
CA ASP A 556 25.70 -8.39 -22.79
C ASP A 556 26.17 -7.20 -21.96
N ALA A 557 27.17 -7.40 -21.09
CA ALA A 557 27.72 -6.34 -20.24
C ALA A 557 28.39 -5.21 -21.06
N LYS A 558 28.74 -5.47 -22.32
CA LYS A 558 29.24 -4.45 -23.25
C LYS A 558 28.16 -3.49 -23.74
N ASN A 559 26.89 -3.87 -23.65
CA ASN A 559 25.78 -3.03 -24.10
C ASN A 559 25.44 -1.97 -23.04
N ILE A 560 25.28 -0.72 -23.47
CA ILE A 560 24.67 0.35 -22.69
C ILE A 560 23.16 0.12 -22.69
N VAL A 561 22.58 -0.05 -21.51
CA VAL A 561 21.14 -0.27 -21.35
C VAL A 561 20.43 1.06 -21.16
N MET A 562 19.64 1.46 -22.15
CA MET A 562 18.83 2.67 -22.13
C MET A 562 17.39 2.36 -21.75
N GLU A 563 16.96 2.72 -20.54
CA GLU A 563 15.56 2.54 -20.12
C GLU A 563 14.79 3.85 -20.29
N PHE A 564 13.88 3.86 -21.27
CA PHE A 564 12.97 4.99 -21.53
C PHE A 564 11.73 4.88 -20.66
N GLY A 565 11.36 5.98 -20.00
CA GLY A 565 10.27 5.99 -19.01
C GLY A 565 10.58 5.10 -17.82
N CYS A 566 11.84 5.13 -17.36
CA CYS A 566 12.36 4.20 -16.37
C CYS A 566 11.67 4.28 -14.99
N GLY A 567 11.04 5.41 -14.64
CA GLY A 567 10.45 5.64 -13.33
C GLY A 567 11.45 5.34 -12.20
N ARG A 568 11.24 4.20 -11.51
CA ARG A 568 12.12 3.72 -10.42
C ARG A 568 13.33 2.90 -10.89
N ALA A 569 13.46 2.60 -12.18
CA ALA A 569 14.44 1.71 -12.81
C ALA A 569 14.39 0.26 -12.29
N GLU A 570 13.18 -0.28 -12.12
CA GLU A 570 12.99 -1.66 -11.67
C GLU A 570 13.34 -2.69 -12.76
N LEU A 571 13.01 -2.43 -14.03
CA LEU A 571 13.36 -3.34 -15.12
C LEU A 571 14.89 -3.42 -15.27
N SER A 572 15.58 -2.27 -15.33
CA SER A 572 17.05 -2.24 -15.43
C SER A 572 17.76 -2.90 -14.26
N ARG A 573 17.19 -2.87 -13.04
CA ARG A 573 17.75 -3.62 -11.90
C ARG A 573 17.84 -5.12 -12.21
N TYR A 574 16.77 -5.70 -12.73
CA TYR A 574 16.76 -7.13 -13.05
C TYR A 574 17.52 -7.47 -14.33
N VAL A 575 17.57 -6.56 -15.32
CA VAL A 575 18.48 -6.68 -16.47
C VAL A 575 19.93 -6.69 -16.02
N SER A 576 20.31 -5.83 -15.05
CA SER A 576 21.66 -5.86 -14.47
C SER A 576 22.00 -7.22 -13.86
N ARG A 577 21.08 -7.79 -13.07
CA ARG A 577 21.28 -9.13 -12.49
C ARG A 577 21.43 -10.20 -13.56
N ALA A 578 20.60 -10.13 -14.60
CA ALA A 578 20.65 -11.07 -15.72
C ALA A 578 21.98 -11.01 -16.49
N CYS A 579 22.49 -9.80 -16.78
CA CYS A 579 23.82 -9.64 -17.37
C CYS A 579 24.94 -10.19 -16.48
N CYS A 580 24.89 -9.93 -15.16
CA CYS A 580 25.88 -10.46 -14.22
C CYS A 580 25.90 -12.01 -14.17
N LEU A 581 24.73 -12.65 -14.21
CA LEU A 581 24.62 -14.11 -14.25
C LEU A 581 25.26 -14.69 -15.50
N LYS A 582 25.04 -14.05 -16.66
CA LYS A 582 25.64 -14.47 -17.94
C LYS A 582 27.16 -14.36 -17.91
N GLU A 583 27.70 -13.26 -17.38
CA GLU A 583 29.16 -13.07 -17.26
C GLU A 583 29.79 -14.08 -16.29
N MET A 584 29.16 -14.35 -15.16
CA MET A 584 29.61 -15.41 -14.23
C MET A 584 29.60 -16.80 -14.88
N GLY A 585 28.61 -17.09 -15.73
CA GLY A 585 28.57 -18.34 -16.49
C GLY A 585 29.76 -18.50 -17.44
N LYS A 586 30.18 -17.43 -18.11
CA LYS A 586 31.36 -17.42 -18.98
C LYS A 586 32.65 -17.69 -18.19
N ILE A 587 32.82 -17.01 -17.05
CA ILE A 587 34.01 -17.17 -16.18
C ILE A 587 34.14 -18.63 -15.73
N LYS A 588 33.05 -19.24 -15.22
CA LYS A 588 33.05 -20.65 -14.79
C LYS A 588 33.37 -21.64 -15.92
N SER A 589 32.98 -21.32 -17.15
CA SER A 589 33.28 -22.17 -18.31
C SER A 589 34.73 -22.05 -18.81
N GLN A 590 35.43 -20.95 -18.49
CA GLN A 590 36.80 -20.67 -18.93
C GLN A 590 37.87 -21.14 -17.93
N GLU A 591 37.51 -21.49 -16.68
CA GLU A 591 38.43 -22.03 -15.66
C GLU A 591 39.08 -23.39 -16.02
N ASN A 592 38.73 -24.00 -17.16
CA ASN A 592 39.40 -25.18 -17.73
C ASN A 592 40.54 -24.86 -18.73
N PHE A 593 40.93 -23.60 -18.91
CA PHE A 593 42.06 -23.20 -19.76
C PHE A 593 42.92 -22.13 -19.08
N ASP A 594 44.23 -22.21 -19.30
CA ASP A 594 45.33 -21.64 -18.50
C ASP A 594 45.14 -20.26 -17.82
N SER A 595 45.59 -20.19 -16.56
CA SER A 595 45.44 -19.10 -15.59
C SER A 595 46.36 -17.89 -15.82
N SER A 596 46.53 -17.44 -17.06
CA SER A 596 47.37 -16.28 -17.37
C SER A 596 46.76 -15.37 -18.44
N MET A 597 45.61 -14.76 -18.15
CA MET A 597 45.21 -13.40 -18.59
C MET A 597 43.77 -13.11 -18.12
N SER A 598 43.56 -12.84 -16.83
CA SER A 598 42.29 -12.30 -16.33
C SER A 598 42.25 -10.78 -16.54
N SER A 599 42.15 -10.34 -17.80
CA SER A 599 41.87 -8.95 -18.15
C SER A 599 40.40 -8.62 -17.86
N GLY A 600 40.19 -7.72 -16.90
CA GLY A 600 38.95 -7.16 -16.35
C GLY A 600 37.63 -7.35 -17.12
N SER A 601 36.66 -7.97 -16.44
CA SER A 601 35.25 -7.93 -16.84
C SER A 601 34.74 -6.49 -16.96
N THR A 602 33.94 -6.21 -17.99
CA THR A 602 33.40 -4.87 -18.28
C THR A 602 32.25 -4.50 -17.34
N PRO A 603 32.21 -3.27 -16.76
CA PRO A 603 31.07 -2.83 -15.96
C PRO A 603 29.82 -2.64 -16.83
N GLY A 604 28.67 -3.09 -16.32
CA GLY A 604 27.37 -2.80 -16.93
C GLY A 604 27.08 -1.29 -16.91
N ARG A 605 26.59 -0.74 -18.02
CA ARG A 605 26.35 0.70 -18.19
C ARG A 605 24.86 0.96 -18.41
N PHE A 606 24.30 1.94 -17.70
CA PHE A 606 22.87 2.23 -17.69
C PHE A 606 22.59 3.72 -17.90
N LEU A 607 21.74 4.04 -18.86
CA LEU A 607 21.18 5.38 -19.09
C LEU A 607 19.67 5.36 -18.83
N PHE A 608 19.25 6.10 -17.81
CA PHE A 608 17.85 6.17 -17.39
C PHE A 608 17.22 7.48 -17.85
N VAL A 609 16.21 7.42 -18.72
CA VAL A 609 15.51 8.59 -19.25
C VAL A 609 14.11 8.68 -18.65
N ASP A 610 13.80 9.76 -17.95
CA ASP A 610 12.45 10.03 -17.42
C ASP A 610 12.22 11.52 -17.16
N ARG A 611 11.01 12.02 -17.45
CA ARG A 611 10.65 13.43 -17.17
C ARG A 611 10.32 13.70 -15.70
N ASP A 612 9.87 12.69 -14.95
CA ASP A 612 9.35 12.79 -13.58
C ASP A 612 10.45 12.61 -12.51
N PRO A 613 10.56 13.50 -11.50
CA PRO A 613 11.41 13.28 -10.33
C PRO A 613 10.84 12.23 -9.35
N GLY A 614 10.57 11.02 -9.83
CA GLY A 614 10.04 9.91 -9.02
C GLY A 614 10.86 9.67 -7.74
N ARG A 615 10.17 9.30 -6.64
CA ARG A 615 10.77 8.90 -5.36
C ARG A 615 11.05 7.39 -5.35
N MET A 616 11.92 6.94 -4.44
CA MET A 616 12.28 5.52 -4.25
C MET A 616 12.94 4.88 -5.49
N LYS A 617 13.92 5.58 -6.06
CA LYS A 617 14.73 5.09 -7.17
C LYS A 617 15.55 3.87 -6.72
N LEU A 618 15.65 2.87 -7.58
CA LEU A 618 16.39 1.63 -7.32
C LEU A 618 17.83 1.66 -7.82
N ASP A 619 18.31 2.81 -8.29
CA ASP A 619 19.65 3.04 -8.84
C ASP A 619 20.75 2.50 -7.89
N ILE A 620 20.64 2.77 -6.58
CA ILE A 620 21.58 2.28 -5.56
C ILE A 620 21.48 0.75 -5.39
N LYS A 621 20.30 0.16 -5.61
CA LYS A 621 20.12 -1.29 -5.48
C LYS A 621 20.84 -2.07 -6.57
N LEU A 622 21.05 -1.50 -7.77
CA LEU A 622 21.85 -2.16 -8.81
C LEU A 622 23.25 -2.49 -8.28
N GLY A 623 23.94 -1.51 -7.71
CA GLY A 623 25.26 -1.73 -7.12
C GLY A 623 25.25 -2.68 -5.93
N LYS A 624 24.26 -2.56 -5.04
CA LYS A 624 24.11 -3.46 -3.89
C LYS A 624 23.91 -4.92 -4.31
N ASP A 625 23.07 -5.16 -5.31
CA ASP A 625 22.84 -6.52 -5.82
C ASP A 625 24.15 -7.10 -6.39
N VAL A 626 24.97 -6.30 -7.08
CA VAL A 626 26.30 -6.74 -7.54
C VAL A 626 27.22 -7.05 -6.36
N THR A 627 27.29 -6.19 -5.34
CA THR A 627 28.12 -6.44 -4.15
C THR A 627 27.70 -7.69 -3.39
N GLU A 628 26.41 -7.95 -3.27
CA GLU A 628 25.86 -9.05 -2.48
C GLU A 628 25.92 -10.39 -3.22
N PHE A 629 25.52 -10.42 -4.50
CA PHE A 629 25.38 -11.66 -5.27
C PHE A 629 26.55 -11.94 -6.22
N PHE A 630 27.30 -10.90 -6.63
CA PHE A 630 28.33 -11.00 -7.68
C PHE A 630 29.62 -10.23 -7.32
N PRO A 631 30.25 -10.50 -6.16
CA PRO A 631 31.34 -9.67 -5.62
C PRO A 631 32.61 -9.64 -6.49
N SER A 632 32.79 -10.60 -7.40
CA SER A 632 33.92 -10.63 -8.35
C SER A 632 33.70 -9.77 -9.59
N LEU A 633 32.50 -9.23 -9.80
CA LEU A 633 32.18 -8.38 -10.95
C LEU A 633 32.29 -6.88 -10.59
N PRO A 634 32.62 -6.02 -11.57
CA PRO A 634 32.71 -4.58 -11.39
C PRO A 634 31.34 -3.95 -11.10
N GLN A 635 31.36 -2.83 -10.38
CA GLN A 635 30.15 -2.06 -10.08
C GLN A 635 29.54 -1.44 -11.35
N PRO A 636 28.20 -1.40 -11.46
CA PRO A 636 27.53 -0.83 -12.61
C PRO A 636 27.63 0.70 -12.63
N ILE A 637 27.76 1.26 -13.83
CA ILE A 637 27.80 2.70 -14.07
C ILE A 637 26.40 3.15 -14.45
N VAL A 638 25.83 4.08 -13.67
CA VAL A 638 24.44 4.53 -13.82
C VAL A 638 24.41 6.04 -14.01
N SER A 639 23.82 6.48 -15.13
CA SER A 639 23.47 7.88 -15.36
C SER A 639 21.96 8.03 -15.53
N ARG A 640 21.39 9.04 -14.88
CA ARG A 640 19.95 9.30 -14.92
C ARG A 640 19.67 10.69 -15.45
N LEU A 641 19.12 10.71 -16.65
CA LEU A 641 18.74 11.91 -17.35
C LEU A 641 17.28 12.27 -17.05
N ARG A 642 17.08 13.49 -16.54
CA ARG A 642 15.74 14.07 -16.42
C ARG A 642 15.43 14.93 -17.63
N ALA A 643 14.90 14.27 -18.66
CA ALA A 643 14.56 14.85 -19.95
C ALA A 643 13.16 14.42 -20.38
N ASP A 644 12.48 15.27 -21.15
CA ASP A 644 11.38 14.83 -21.99
C ASP A 644 11.98 14.23 -23.27
N ILE A 645 11.44 13.10 -23.72
CA ILE A 645 11.96 12.36 -24.89
C ILE A 645 11.80 13.22 -26.14
N LYS A 646 10.78 14.09 -26.20
CA LYS A 646 10.56 15.00 -27.32
C LYS A 646 11.73 15.97 -27.57
N ASP A 647 12.53 16.25 -26.53
CA ASP A 647 13.62 17.23 -26.57
C ASP A 647 15.03 16.60 -26.55
N LEU A 648 15.12 15.26 -26.55
CA LEU A 648 16.36 14.53 -26.29
C LEU A 648 17.20 14.31 -27.56
N VAL A 649 18.44 14.79 -27.55
CA VAL A 649 19.49 14.43 -28.52
C VAL A 649 20.26 13.22 -28.00
N LEU A 650 19.90 12.03 -28.46
CA LEU A 650 20.40 10.77 -27.91
C LEU A 650 21.91 10.58 -28.10
N ASP A 651 22.44 10.93 -29.28
CA ASP A 651 23.86 10.76 -29.60
C ASP A 651 24.75 11.47 -28.57
N VAL A 652 24.42 12.73 -28.26
CA VAL A 652 25.15 13.55 -27.29
C VAL A 652 24.95 13.03 -25.86
N ALA A 653 23.73 12.60 -25.51
CA ALA A 653 23.46 12.04 -24.20
C ALA A 653 24.28 10.77 -23.93
N LEU A 654 24.48 9.92 -24.94
CA LEU A 654 25.29 8.72 -24.82
C LEU A 654 26.78 9.04 -24.67
N SER A 655 27.32 9.91 -25.54
CA SER A 655 28.76 10.23 -25.53
C SER A 655 29.21 10.93 -24.25
N GLU A 656 28.36 11.78 -23.67
CA GLU A 656 28.76 12.66 -22.56
C GLU A 656 28.40 12.12 -21.17
N LEU A 657 27.32 11.33 -21.07
CA LEU A 657 26.80 10.91 -19.77
C LEU A 657 27.23 9.51 -19.35
N ILE A 658 27.75 8.72 -20.30
CA ILE A 658 28.17 7.34 -20.04
C ILE A 658 29.67 7.23 -20.38
N PRO A 659 30.55 7.12 -19.37
CA PRO A 659 31.97 6.90 -19.62
C PRO A 659 32.17 5.52 -20.26
N VAL A 660 32.80 5.49 -21.43
CA VAL A 660 33.11 4.29 -22.19
C VAL A 660 34.62 4.19 -22.45
N ASP A 661 35.12 2.96 -22.49
CA ASP A 661 36.56 2.70 -22.65
C ASP A 661 37.02 2.95 -24.10
N ASN A 662 36.10 2.78 -25.07
CA ASN A 662 36.29 3.14 -26.47
C ASN A 662 35.07 3.97 -26.96
N PRO A 663 35.21 5.29 -27.11
CA PRO A 663 34.10 6.16 -27.52
C PRO A 663 33.65 5.94 -28.98
N ASP A 664 34.49 5.32 -29.82
CA ASP A 664 34.24 5.19 -31.27
C ASP A 664 33.48 3.90 -31.65
N SER A 665 33.07 3.07 -30.68
CA SER A 665 32.33 1.83 -30.94
C SER A 665 31.41 1.42 -29.78
N GLN A 666 30.53 2.32 -29.37
CA GLN A 666 29.60 2.01 -28.28
C GLN A 666 28.45 1.13 -28.78
N ARG A 667 28.03 0.16 -27.96
CA ARG A 667 26.87 -0.69 -28.25
C ARG A 667 25.77 -0.32 -27.29
N ALA A 668 24.54 -0.13 -27.77
CA ALA A 668 23.42 0.22 -26.89
C ALA A 668 22.18 -0.61 -27.18
N ILE A 669 21.35 -0.82 -26.16
CA ILE A 669 20.01 -1.41 -26.28
C ILE A 669 19.00 -0.46 -25.66
N ALA A 670 17.80 -0.42 -26.22
CA ALA A 670 16.69 0.37 -25.69
C ALA A 670 15.62 -0.53 -25.10
N ILE A 671 15.15 -0.24 -23.89
CA ILE A 671 14.18 -1.08 -23.18
C ILE A 671 13.08 -0.25 -22.51
N SER A 672 11.88 -0.83 -22.38
CA SER A 672 10.82 -0.29 -21.50
C SER A 672 9.71 -1.28 -21.16
N LYS A 673 9.01 -1.06 -20.03
CA LYS A 673 7.86 -1.87 -19.57
C LYS A 673 6.53 -1.10 -19.55
N HIS A 674 6.52 0.16 -19.11
CA HIS A 674 5.30 0.94 -18.86
C HIS A 674 5.35 2.31 -19.55
N LEU A 675 5.87 2.35 -20.78
CA LEU A 675 5.94 3.58 -21.55
C LEU A 675 4.54 3.95 -22.08
N CYS A 676 4.13 5.22 -22.00
CA CYS A 676 2.88 5.62 -22.64
C CYS A 676 2.95 5.39 -24.15
N GLY A 677 1.80 5.23 -24.81
CA GLY A 677 1.76 5.15 -26.28
C GLY A 677 2.50 6.32 -26.93
N CYS A 678 2.19 7.55 -26.49
CA CYS A 678 2.90 8.78 -26.87
C CYS A 678 4.43 8.72 -26.74
N ALA A 679 4.91 8.26 -25.58
CA ALA A 679 6.33 8.23 -25.26
C ALA A 679 7.03 7.09 -26.00
N THR A 680 6.31 6.00 -26.31
CA THR A 680 6.81 4.94 -27.18
C THR A 680 7.09 5.50 -28.57
N ASP A 681 6.13 6.25 -29.12
CA ASP A 681 6.26 6.86 -30.44
C ASP A 681 7.41 7.89 -30.48
N LEU A 682 7.53 8.72 -29.44
CA LEU A 682 8.67 9.62 -29.24
C LEU A 682 10.01 8.88 -29.08
N THR A 683 10.04 7.73 -28.39
CA THR A 683 11.25 6.91 -28.27
C THR A 683 11.66 6.34 -29.62
N LEU A 684 10.70 5.86 -30.42
CA LEU A 684 11.00 5.40 -31.78
C LEU A 684 11.53 6.54 -32.64
N GLN A 685 10.91 7.72 -32.60
CA GLN A 685 11.42 8.92 -33.29
C GLN A 685 12.82 9.31 -32.82
N CYS A 686 13.06 9.29 -31.50
CA CYS A 686 14.37 9.58 -30.92
C CYS A 686 15.46 8.63 -31.43
N LEU A 687 15.15 7.34 -31.58
CA LEU A 687 16.06 6.35 -32.16
C LEU A 687 16.25 6.54 -33.66
N LEU A 688 15.17 6.81 -34.41
CA LEU A 688 15.21 7.05 -35.86
C LEU A 688 15.97 8.32 -36.24
N ASN A 689 15.92 9.34 -35.38
CA ASN A 689 16.65 10.61 -35.52
C ASN A 689 18.11 10.54 -35.04
N SER A 690 18.49 9.44 -34.40
CA SER A 690 19.85 9.24 -33.88
C SER A 690 20.74 8.49 -34.87
N SER A 691 22.05 8.66 -34.72
CA SER A 691 23.03 7.99 -35.58
C SER A 691 23.15 6.48 -35.33
N GLY A 692 22.57 5.95 -34.23
CA GLY A 692 22.76 4.56 -33.80
C GLY A 692 22.29 3.46 -34.77
N LEU A 693 21.52 3.82 -35.80
CA LEU A 693 21.09 2.92 -36.86
C LEU A 693 21.96 3.00 -38.13
N ASP A 694 22.84 3.99 -38.21
CA ASP A 694 23.74 4.21 -39.35
C ASP A 694 25.02 3.35 -39.20
N SER A 695 25.66 2.99 -40.31
CA SER A 695 26.83 2.08 -40.30
C SER A 695 28.09 2.71 -39.72
N ASP A 696 28.25 4.03 -39.88
CA ASP A 696 29.50 4.76 -39.61
C ASP A 696 29.43 5.60 -38.33
N ALA A 697 28.45 5.32 -37.46
CA ALA A 697 28.21 6.07 -36.24
C ALA A 697 29.14 5.67 -35.08
N ALA A 698 29.39 6.63 -34.17
CA ALA A 698 30.20 6.41 -32.96
C ALA A 698 29.58 5.37 -32.00
N TRP A 699 28.28 5.09 -32.16
CA TRP A 699 27.60 4.04 -31.44
C TRP A 699 26.62 3.30 -32.36
N SER A 700 26.31 2.05 -32.01
CA SER A 700 25.39 1.20 -32.75
C SER A 700 24.34 0.60 -31.83
N LEU A 701 23.07 0.83 -32.16
CA LEU A 701 21.96 0.12 -31.55
C LEU A 701 22.12 -1.38 -31.85
N GLN A 702 21.90 -2.23 -30.84
CA GLN A 702 21.94 -3.68 -30.97
C GLN A 702 20.54 -4.31 -30.97
N GLY A 703 19.61 -3.64 -30.29
CA GLY A 703 18.22 -4.07 -30.21
C GLY A 703 17.33 -3.18 -29.34
N LEU A 704 16.03 -3.45 -29.43
CA LEU A 704 14.95 -2.76 -28.73
C LEU A 704 14.00 -3.81 -28.14
N VAL A 705 13.58 -3.64 -26.89
CA VAL A 705 12.51 -4.45 -26.29
C VAL A 705 11.58 -3.52 -25.50
N ILE A 706 10.40 -3.21 -26.06
CA ILE A 706 9.41 -2.33 -25.43
C ILE A 706 8.10 -3.08 -25.26
N ALA A 707 7.61 -3.20 -24.03
CA ALA A 707 6.23 -3.62 -23.78
C ALA A 707 5.28 -2.46 -24.17
N LEU A 708 4.40 -2.72 -25.13
CA LEU A 708 3.55 -1.71 -25.72
C LEU A 708 2.27 -1.57 -24.88
N CYS A 709 2.08 -0.37 -24.32
CA CYS A 709 1.00 -0.05 -23.39
C CYS A 709 0.24 1.21 -23.82
N CYS A 710 -0.99 1.40 -23.32
CA CYS A 710 -1.66 2.71 -23.33
C CYS A 710 -1.78 3.37 -24.72
N ARG A 711 -2.18 2.63 -25.77
CA ARG A 711 -2.34 3.17 -27.13
C ARG A 711 -3.41 4.26 -27.22
N GLN A 712 -4.35 4.27 -26.29
CA GLN A 712 -5.40 5.29 -26.16
C GLN A 712 -4.88 6.69 -25.82
N ILE A 713 -3.57 6.86 -25.54
CA ILE A 713 -2.93 8.17 -25.35
C ILE A 713 -1.86 8.48 -26.41
N CYS A 714 -1.73 7.69 -27.48
CA CYS A 714 -0.95 8.07 -28.66
C CYS A 714 -1.44 9.41 -29.24
N SER A 715 -0.58 10.18 -29.88
CA SER A 715 -0.97 11.41 -30.58
C SER A 715 -0.51 11.34 -32.02
N TYR A 716 -1.24 11.99 -32.91
CA TYR A 716 -0.91 11.97 -34.34
C TYR A 716 0.44 12.66 -34.60
N GLU A 717 0.76 13.70 -33.84
CA GLU A 717 1.98 14.52 -33.97
C GLU A 717 3.24 13.81 -33.47
N THR A 718 3.08 12.81 -32.61
CA THR A 718 4.20 12.03 -32.06
C THR A 718 4.38 10.69 -32.78
N TYR A 719 3.39 10.27 -33.58
CA TYR A 719 3.42 9.01 -34.30
C TYR A 719 4.41 9.07 -35.47
N PRO A 720 5.18 8.00 -35.77
CA PRO A 720 6.23 8.08 -36.78
C PRO A 720 5.72 8.47 -38.18
N PRO A 721 6.43 9.32 -38.95
CA PRO A 721 5.98 9.82 -40.25
C PRO A 721 5.61 8.71 -41.25
N THR A 722 6.43 7.66 -41.34
CA THR A 722 6.16 6.46 -42.14
C THR A 722 4.83 5.80 -41.78
N SER A 723 4.52 5.77 -40.49
CA SER A 723 3.29 5.15 -39.99
C SER A 723 2.08 6.00 -40.37
N ILE A 724 2.23 7.32 -40.32
CA ILE A 724 1.21 8.28 -40.77
C ILE A 724 1.00 8.13 -42.27
N ALA A 725 2.07 8.14 -43.08
CA ALA A 725 1.99 7.92 -44.52
C ALA A 725 1.27 6.61 -44.88
N TRP A 726 1.56 5.55 -44.13
CA TRP A 726 0.87 4.27 -44.28
C TRP A 726 -0.60 4.34 -43.88
N LEU A 727 -0.98 5.03 -42.81
CA LEU A 727 -2.38 5.22 -42.45
C LEU A 727 -3.13 6.09 -43.47
N SER A 728 -2.48 7.14 -43.99
CA SER A 728 -3.02 8.01 -45.05
C SER A 728 -3.36 7.22 -46.32
N SER A 729 -2.60 6.17 -46.66
CA SER A 729 -2.92 5.33 -47.84
C SER A 729 -4.22 4.54 -47.70
N PHE A 730 -4.78 4.45 -46.49
CA PHE A 730 -6.10 3.89 -46.20
C PHE A 730 -7.17 4.95 -45.93
N ASN A 731 -6.89 6.21 -46.28
CA ASN A 731 -7.74 7.36 -45.99
C ASN A 731 -7.98 7.60 -44.48
N ILE A 732 -6.98 7.26 -43.65
CA ILE A 732 -6.99 7.63 -42.23
C ILE A 732 -6.28 8.98 -42.09
N ASP A 733 -7.08 10.02 -41.93
CA ASP A 733 -6.62 11.35 -41.55
C ASP A 733 -6.47 11.46 -40.01
N ARG A 734 -6.21 12.68 -39.54
CA ARG A 734 -6.12 13.01 -38.11
C ARG A 734 -7.39 12.64 -37.32
N GLU A 735 -8.58 12.78 -37.91
CA GLU A 735 -9.84 12.41 -37.28
C GLU A 735 -9.97 10.88 -37.19
N GLY A 736 -9.62 10.17 -38.26
CA GLY A 736 -9.57 8.71 -38.31
C GLY A 736 -8.58 8.14 -37.30
N PHE A 737 -7.40 8.74 -37.16
CA PHE A 737 -6.44 8.35 -36.13
C PHE A 737 -7.01 8.56 -34.72
N HIS A 738 -7.69 9.68 -34.48
CA HIS A 738 -8.37 9.94 -33.20
C HIS A 738 -9.46 8.89 -32.91
N ALA A 739 -10.21 8.48 -33.93
CA ALA A 739 -11.21 7.41 -33.82
C ALA A 739 -10.54 6.07 -33.47
N ILE A 740 -9.52 5.64 -34.21
CA ILE A 740 -8.77 4.40 -33.98
C ILE A 740 -8.16 4.38 -32.57
N LYS A 741 -7.49 5.47 -32.17
CA LYS A 741 -6.94 5.66 -30.82
C LYS A 741 -8.00 5.42 -29.74
N ARG A 742 -9.22 5.95 -29.88
CA ARG A 742 -10.30 5.71 -28.91
C ARG A 742 -10.81 4.28 -28.93
N MET A 743 -10.89 3.64 -30.10
CA MET A 743 -11.26 2.24 -30.23
C MET A 743 -10.26 1.32 -29.50
N THR A 744 -8.97 1.66 -29.44
CA THR A 744 -7.97 0.85 -28.71
C THR A 744 -8.31 0.65 -27.22
N ALA A 745 -9.04 1.58 -26.59
CA ALA A 745 -9.45 1.45 -25.20
C ALA A 745 -10.47 0.31 -24.99
N TRP A 746 -11.24 -0.04 -26.02
CA TRP A 746 -12.30 -1.04 -25.93
C TRP A 746 -11.79 -2.44 -25.59
N ALA A 747 -10.54 -2.77 -25.94
CA ALA A 747 -9.92 -4.05 -25.59
C ALA A 747 -9.55 -4.19 -24.11
N VAL A 748 -9.48 -3.09 -23.36
CA VAL A 748 -9.08 -3.07 -21.93
C VAL A 748 -10.17 -2.55 -21.01
N CYS A 749 -11.34 -2.18 -21.54
CA CYS A 749 -12.50 -1.82 -20.75
C CYS A 749 -13.00 -3.06 -19.98
N GLY A 750 -12.71 -3.10 -18.67
CA GLY A 750 -13.08 -4.24 -17.81
C GLY A 750 -14.59 -4.52 -17.82
N ARG A 751 -14.94 -5.79 -18.03
CA ARG A 751 -16.32 -6.28 -17.87
C ARG A 751 -16.66 -6.35 -16.38
N ARG A 752 -17.84 -5.87 -15.98
CA ARG A 752 -18.37 -6.15 -14.63
C ARG A 752 -18.88 -7.60 -14.61
N ALA A 753 -18.81 -8.27 -13.47
CA ALA A 753 -19.17 -9.69 -13.32
C ALA A 753 -20.59 -10.05 -13.82
N ASN A 754 -21.50 -9.06 -13.91
CA ASN A 754 -22.90 -9.24 -14.30
C ASN A 754 -23.21 -8.77 -15.73
N MET A 755 -22.21 -8.46 -16.58
CA MET A 755 -22.46 -8.07 -17.98
C MET A 755 -22.38 -9.28 -18.92
N SER A 756 -23.42 -9.47 -19.72
CA SER A 756 -23.42 -10.41 -20.86
C SER A 756 -22.55 -9.86 -22.00
N ALA A 757 -22.04 -10.76 -22.85
CA ALA A 757 -21.30 -10.40 -24.06
C ALA A 757 -22.15 -9.62 -25.08
N GLU A 758 -23.48 -9.76 -24.99
CA GLU A 758 -24.48 -9.16 -25.87
C GLU A 758 -24.96 -7.77 -25.43
N ASP A 759 -24.62 -7.37 -24.20
CA ASP A 759 -24.99 -6.07 -23.63
C ASP A 759 -24.25 -4.90 -24.32
N GLY A 760 -24.75 -3.68 -24.11
CA GLY A 760 -24.03 -2.45 -24.46
C GLY A 760 -24.33 -1.84 -25.83
N LYS A 761 -25.44 -2.24 -26.48
CA LYS A 761 -25.94 -1.59 -27.71
C LYS A 761 -26.30 -0.11 -27.55
N GLU A 762 -26.43 0.38 -26.31
CA GLU A 762 -26.64 1.80 -25.99
C GLU A 762 -25.38 2.67 -26.18
N HIS A 763 -24.21 2.07 -26.48
CA HIS A 763 -23.00 2.82 -26.80
C HIS A 763 -23.17 3.59 -28.13
N PRO A 764 -22.57 4.78 -28.32
CA PRO A 764 -22.71 5.58 -29.55
C PRO A 764 -22.34 4.87 -30.86
N SER A 765 -21.59 3.76 -30.79
CA SER A 765 -21.25 2.94 -31.95
C SER A 765 -22.30 1.87 -32.30
N GLY A 766 -23.34 1.68 -31.49
CA GLY A 766 -24.43 0.72 -31.74
C GLY A 766 -24.06 -0.77 -31.65
N ILE A 767 -22.83 -1.10 -31.27
CA ILE A 767 -22.28 -2.47 -31.24
C ILE A 767 -22.11 -3.01 -29.82
N ASN A 768 -22.22 -4.33 -29.66
CA ASN A 768 -22.17 -4.99 -28.36
C ASN A 768 -20.75 -5.02 -27.76
N ILE A 769 -20.63 -5.44 -26.49
CA ILE A 769 -19.35 -5.50 -25.77
C ILE A 769 -18.35 -6.42 -26.48
N SER A 770 -18.76 -7.61 -26.94
CA SER A 770 -17.86 -8.56 -27.59
C SER A 770 -17.24 -8.00 -28.88
N GLN A 771 -18.07 -7.37 -29.71
CA GLN A 771 -17.63 -6.73 -30.96
C GLN A 771 -16.72 -5.53 -30.69
N ARG A 772 -16.99 -4.74 -29.63
CA ARG A 772 -16.11 -3.65 -29.23
C ARG A 772 -14.74 -4.15 -28.77
N GLU A 773 -14.69 -5.25 -28.03
CA GLU A 773 -13.43 -5.85 -27.60
C GLU A 773 -12.60 -6.32 -28.80
N GLU A 774 -13.22 -7.00 -29.76
CA GLU A 774 -12.59 -7.42 -31.02
C GLU A 774 -12.04 -6.23 -31.82
N LEU A 775 -12.85 -5.19 -32.03
CA LEU A 775 -12.41 -3.97 -32.71
C LEU A 775 -11.32 -3.24 -31.94
N GLY A 776 -11.36 -3.27 -30.62
CA GLY A 776 -10.31 -2.72 -29.79
C GLY A 776 -8.97 -3.43 -30.00
N LEU A 777 -8.97 -4.76 -30.13
CA LEU A 777 -7.78 -5.55 -30.43
C LEU A 777 -7.26 -5.26 -31.84
N MET A 778 -8.15 -5.13 -32.83
CA MET A 778 -7.80 -4.72 -34.19
C MET A 778 -7.15 -3.34 -34.22
N ALA A 779 -7.76 -2.35 -33.55
CA ALA A 779 -7.23 -1.00 -33.45
C ALA A 779 -5.83 -0.97 -32.82
N ARG A 780 -5.61 -1.77 -31.77
CA ARG A 780 -4.30 -1.91 -31.14
C ARG A 780 -3.27 -2.49 -32.10
N ARG A 781 -3.62 -3.55 -32.83
CA ARG A 781 -2.76 -4.17 -33.84
C ARG A 781 -2.38 -3.18 -34.94
N VAL A 782 -3.33 -2.38 -35.44
CA VAL A 782 -3.07 -1.37 -36.47
C VAL A 782 -2.04 -0.33 -36.00
N ILE A 783 -2.20 0.21 -34.79
CA ILE A 783 -1.22 1.16 -34.22
C ILE A 783 0.17 0.52 -34.05
N ASP A 784 0.23 -0.73 -33.63
CA ASP A 784 1.51 -1.43 -33.46
C ASP A 784 2.17 -1.77 -34.79
N THR A 785 1.38 -2.13 -35.81
CA THR A 785 1.88 -2.42 -37.16
C THR A 785 2.53 -1.19 -37.79
N GLY A 786 1.95 0.00 -37.61
CA GLY A 786 2.56 1.22 -38.11
C GLY A 786 3.96 1.43 -37.50
N ARG A 787 4.12 1.19 -36.19
CA ARG A 787 5.43 1.26 -35.51
C ARG A 787 6.45 0.29 -36.12
N VAL A 788 6.03 -0.94 -36.42
CA VAL A 788 6.88 -1.93 -37.09
C VAL A 788 7.28 -1.45 -38.49
N LYS A 789 6.34 -0.90 -39.27
CA LYS A 789 6.64 -0.36 -40.60
C LYS A 789 7.65 0.78 -40.56
N ALA A 790 7.51 1.71 -39.63
CA ALA A 790 8.46 2.81 -39.47
C ALA A 790 9.89 2.31 -39.15
N LEU A 791 10.01 1.28 -38.32
CA LEU A 791 11.30 0.68 -38.02
C LEU A 791 11.87 -0.06 -39.23
N ARG A 792 11.07 -0.88 -39.92
CA ARG A 792 11.52 -1.65 -41.10
C ARG A 792 11.94 -0.76 -42.26
N GLU A 793 11.27 0.37 -42.48
CA GLU A 793 11.66 1.30 -43.56
C GLU A 793 13.08 1.84 -43.35
N LYS A 794 13.43 2.24 -42.11
CA LYS A 794 14.77 2.76 -41.81
C LYS A 794 15.83 1.66 -41.70
N THR A 795 15.46 0.50 -41.16
CA THR A 795 16.41 -0.58 -40.84
C THR A 795 16.62 -1.59 -41.97
N GLY A 796 15.67 -1.68 -42.90
CA GLY A 796 15.68 -2.65 -44.00
C GLY A 796 15.79 -4.10 -43.53
N ASP A 797 16.36 -4.96 -44.37
CA ASP A 797 16.52 -6.39 -44.09
C ASP A 797 17.63 -6.71 -43.09
N LEU A 798 18.41 -5.73 -42.65
CA LEU A 798 19.50 -5.91 -41.69
C LEU A 798 19.00 -6.20 -40.27
N TRP A 799 17.72 -5.95 -40.01
CA TRP A 799 17.11 -6.09 -38.70
C TRP A 799 15.89 -6.99 -38.75
N ASP A 800 15.67 -7.69 -37.66
CA ASP A 800 14.45 -8.44 -37.40
C ASP A 800 13.58 -7.60 -36.48
N VAL A 801 12.35 -7.33 -36.91
CA VAL A 801 11.36 -6.53 -36.19
C VAL A 801 10.11 -7.38 -36.03
N GLU A 802 9.81 -7.76 -34.80
CA GLU A 802 8.67 -8.63 -34.48
C GLU A 802 7.81 -8.07 -33.35
N LEU A 803 6.52 -8.41 -33.40
CA LEU A 803 5.59 -8.23 -32.30
C LEU A 803 5.33 -9.59 -31.66
N VAL A 804 5.42 -9.67 -30.34
CA VAL A 804 5.21 -10.90 -29.57
C VAL A 804 4.21 -10.65 -28.46
N GLU A 805 3.27 -11.57 -28.28
CA GLU A 805 2.44 -11.63 -27.08
C GLU A 805 3.27 -12.26 -25.96
N TYR A 806 3.97 -11.42 -25.21
CA TYR A 806 5.04 -11.81 -24.28
C TYR A 806 4.52 -12.36 -22.95
N VAL A 807 3.23 -12.20 -22.65
CA VAL A 807 2.57 -12.82 -21.49
C VAL A 807 1.13 -13.18 -21.84
N GLU A 808 0.54 -14.08 -21.06
CA GLU A 808 -0.87 -14.42 -21.16
C GLU A 808 -1.80 -13.25 -20.82
N LYS A 809 -3.01 -13.26 -21.42
CA LYS A 809 -4.03 -12.21 -21.21
C LYS A 809 -4.50 -12.10 -19.75
N ASP A 810 -4.47 -13.19 -18.99
CA ASP A 810 -4.81 -13.21 -17.56
C ASP A 810 -3.74 -12.52 -16.69
N ILE A 811 -2.49 -12.48 -17.15
CA ILE A 811 -1.38 -11.74 -16.54
C ILE A 811 -1.49 -10.24 -16.84
N SER A 812 -1.70 -9.87 -18.10
CA SER A 812 -1.86 -8.47 -18.53
C SER A 812 -2.73 -8.39 -19.77
N LEU A 813 -3.65 -7.43 -19.84
CA LEU A 813 -4.34 -7.08 -21.08
C LEU A 813 -3.45 -6.25 -22.03
N GLU A 814 -2.35 -5.71 -21.50
CA GLU A 814 -1.28 -5.06 -22.25
C GLU A 814 -0.13 -6.07 -22.38
N ASN A 815 -0.31 -7.08 -23.24
CA ASN A 815 0.57 -8.25 -23.34
C ASN A 815 1.39 -8.31 -24.64
N VAL A 816 1.40 -7.26 -25.45
CA VAL A 816 2.19 -7.20 -26.68
C VAL A 816 3.49 -6.43 -26.45
N CYS A 817 4.60 -6.99 -26.92
CA CYS A 817 5.93 -6.38 -26.89
C CYS A 817 6.46 -6.24 -28.32
N LEU A 818 7.15 -5.13 -28.58
CA LEU A 818 7.93 -4.86 -29.78
C LEU A 818 9.39 -5.26 -29.52
N ILE A 819 9.90 -6.17 -30.34
CA ILE A 819 11.27 -6.65 -30.29
C ILE A 819 11.96 -6.31 -31.61
N VAL A 820 13.12 -5.67 -31.51
CA VAL A 820 14.00 -5.37 -32.64
C VAL A 820 15.38 -5.93 -32.34
N LYS A 821 15.98 -6.65 -33.28
CA LYS A 821 17.36 -7.15 -33.15
C LYS A 821 18.08 -7.12 -34.49
N LYS A 822 19.39 -6.86 -34.45
CA LYS A 822 20.22 -6.86 -35.65
C LYS A 822 20.45 -8.30 -36.14
N LYS A 823 20.22 -8.60 -37.42
CA LYS A 823 20.52 -9.91 -38.01
C LYS A 823 22.04 -10.09 -38.03
N GLY A 824 22.53 -11.20 -37.47
CA GLY A 824 23.96 -11.46 -37.27
C GLY A 824 24.38 -11.56 -35.79
N ASN A 825 23.54 -11.11 -34.85
CA ASN A 825 23.67 -11.45 -33.42
C ASN A 825 23.10 -12.85 -33.11
N GLN A 826 23.47 -13.87 -33.89
CA GLN A 826 23.20 -15.26 -33.49
C GLN A 826 24.21 -15.62 -32.39
N ALA A 827 23.68 -16.03 -31.24
CA ALA A 827 24.43 -16.44 -30.05
C ALA A 827 25.31 -17.66 -30.31
#